data_AF-A0A817T5H3-F1
#
_entry.id   AF-A0A817T5H3-F1
#
_cell.length_a   1.000
_cell.length_b   1.000
_cell.length_c   1.000
_cell.angle_alpha   90.00
_cell.angle_beta   90.00
_cell.angle_gamma   90.00
#
_symmetry.space_group_name_H-M   'P 1'
#
loop_
_entity.id
_entity.type
_entity.pdbx_description
1 polymer ?
#
loop_
_entity_poly.entity_id
_entity_poly.type
_entity_poly.pdbx_seq_one_letter_code
_entity_poly.pdbx_strand_id
1 'polypeptide(L)'
;MLRIFVGLLWLLGDVAPWHLESKTNQPIDVRIEYWLLEQYNDVVIDTHTPIISWNLPTFSNNNQQQRDIQQMAYQIQIYERPAHDATTSILLWDSESRESSSTTVRYNGPMFATDRRYELHLRYWSTDGTESDWFIAKFRTVFFDAFNGSQWIGSNMINMNQLRKTFNIESSSAITSAFVAISGVGYYELHINGQPVDPSRKLDVGWTTYQQRTLYVSYDVTKFLTSGANAIGVILGQGWYNRQQWIIGLGPRTELSTQYGPPRFIFHLIICLSDKSTININSDETWLGREAEHRSDNIYMGTVVDYRAARPTFSAVTFFDNTSLWINASILSSPVQNGTFSLQRMPPIRAGFDALHIPDLSTTDDITHSIVASYPYGADLTKFNGVLTPIGTDYANGQIFDLGQNFAGWCRVTGINVPTSYIVQLRHSEYRYSQGTNGIRFNGIDTENLDSIAATDTFVLNGSVNETIEPMFTYHGFRYLLVNGLPNVDSSQVTCYPVHTQTSLIGNFSSSSVVLNQIQHNILWSQLSNTMSLPTDCPQRNERRGWMGDAGLSVDEALFNFDLIQFYLNFLTMIQDNQAADGAISDTVPFTVGFSPADPNWGTAYIKITWALYEHTGDITILQQYYTSIRAWIDCLTRQYRQTGLAHFFGHWGDWVPAAPMTNLSLISSFAYLHDIHRFINISTILNQTENVKNYTELYHTLAKEFHMVFYDGTLRGYADNSQAANVLALALPNVVPDEIQTTVWESLLNNIKSQNLHFTGGIVSVAQVYPLLSSNGNHDLAVKLASSTTYPSYGHMFNNPIQNATTTWETWNTLPDSADSSLNHHMFNSIGSWFYRYLAGFHLSLAEYRIHIHPRMTYDATLLKTVSATVKTQKGIVKVAWTRAVDFLEQLSIPSLSQHVVKMTVTIPTTLEGIISFDPLLKSGQCHSIYVDQKLLWQRSSLYCHQHIHASSMDDLSLINVVSGVKQLSEDAQSGTMTLRVSSGQYQFHAVWVEKPC
;
A
#
# COMPACT_ATOMS: atom_id res chain seq x y z
N MET A 1 -32.10 32.57 -16.83
CA MET A 1 -32.95 31.83 -15.86
C MET A 1 -34.04 31.10 -16.62
N LEU A 2 -34.09 29.77 -16.46
CA LEU A 2 -34.98 28.81 -17.14
C LEU A 2 -34.86 28.77 -18.69
N ARG A 3 -34.47 27.60 -19.20
CA ARG A 3 -34.20 27.21 -20.61
C ARG A 3 -32.73 27.33 -21.05
N ILE A 4 -31.94 26.32 -20.70
CA ILE A 4 -30.90 25.60 -21.48
C ILE A 4 -30.42 24.48 -20.52
N PHE A 5 -31.13 23.34 -20.52
CA PHE A 5 -30.77 22.11 -19.80
C PHE A 5 -31.54 20.93 -20.41
N VAL A 6 -31.46 20.73 -21.73
CA VAL A 6 -32.01 19.54 -22.43
C VAL A 6 -31.17 19.20 -23.68
N GLY A 7 -29.85 19.12 -23.57
CA GLY A 7 -29.02 18.90 -24.76
C GLY A 7 -27.64 18.33 -24.47
N LEU A 8 -27.57 17.18 -23.79
CA LEU A 8 -26.38 16.32 -23.72
C LEU A 8 -26.74 14.95 -23.11
N LEU A 9 -27.79 14.32 -23.63
CA LEU A 9 -28.24 12.97 -23.23
C LEU A 9 -28.33 12.00 -24.41
N TRP A 10 -27.65 12.29 -25.52
CA TRP A 10 -27.63 11.44 -26.71
C TRP A 10 -26.19 11.36 -27.27
N LEU A 11 -25.36 10.60 -26.56
CA LEU A 11 -24.17 9.88 -27.06
C LEU A 11 -23.65 8.86 -26.03
N LEU A 12 -24.54 8.37 -25.15
CA LEU A 12 -24.34 7.13 -24.41
C LEU A 12 -25.05 6.05 -25.22
N GLY A 13 -24.28 5.33 -26.04
CA GLY A 13 -24.73 4.05 -26.58
C GLY A 13 -24.91 3.08 -25.42
N ASP A 14 -26.15 2.62 -25.24
CA ASP A 14 -26.58 1.43 -24.49
C ASP A 14 -25.67 0.98 -23.34
N VAL A 15 -25.65 1.76 -22.26
CA VAL A 15 -25.40 1.19 -20.93
C VAL A 15 -26.77 0.88 -20.34
N ALA A 16 -27.31 -0.29 -20.69
CA ALA A 16 -28.40 -0.87 -19.92
C ALA A 16 -27.94 -0.95 -18.45
N PRO A 17 -28.80 -0.61 -17.47
CA PRO A 17 -28.48 -0.87 -16.08
C PRO A 17 -28.45 -2.38 -15.92
N TRP A 18 -27.25 -2.96 -15.90
CA TRP A 18 -27.03 -4.33 -15.49
C TRP A 18 -27.25 -4.40 -13.97
N HIS A 19 -28.51 -4.38 -13.55
CA HIS A 19 -28.92 -5.23 -12.43
C HIS A 19 -28.96 -6.66 -12.96
N LEU A 20 -27.78 -7.24 -13.15
CA LEU A 20 -27.65 -8.68 -13.04
C LEU A 20 -27.63 -8.97 -11.54
N GLU A 21 -28.73 -9.51 -11.02
CA GLU A 21 -28.58 -10.61 -10.07
C GLU A 21 -27.70 -11.67 -10.78
N SER A 22 -26.39 -11.61 -10.63
CA SER A 22 -25.53 -12.70 -11.10
C SER A 22 -25.75 -13.88 -10.17
N LYS A 23 -26.72 -14.72 -10.53
CA LYS A 23 -26.78 -16.12 -10.12
C LYS A 23 -25.56 -16.87 -10.67
N THR A 24 -24.36 -16.53 -10.22
CA THR A 24 -23.16 -17.32 -10.49
C THR A 24 -22.69 -17.85 -9.15
N ASN A 25 -22.84 -19.16 -8.94
CA ASN A 25 -22.28 -19.89 -7.82
C ASN A 25 -20.77 -20.15 -7.99
N GLN A 26 -20.11 -19.54 -8.99
CA GLN A 26 -18.69 -19.69 -9.28
C GLN A 26 -17.80 -19.21 -8.12
N PRO A 27 -16.58 -19.78 -7.97
CA PRO A 27 -15.54 -19.15 -7.15
C PRO A 27 -15.34 -17.68 -7.54
N ILE A 28 -15.02 -16.86 -6.54
CA ILE A 28 -14.72 -15.43 -6.71
C ILE A 28 -13.37 -15.09 -6.08
N ASP A 29 -12.81 -13.95 -6.44
CA ASP A 29 -11.50 -13.50 -5.97
C ASP A 29 -10.38 -14.53 -6.23
N VAL A 30 -10.42 -15.16 -7.39
CA VAL A 30 -9.48 -16.22 -7.74
C VAL A 30 -8.12 -15.61 -8.05
N ARG A 31 -7.11 -16.04 -7.30
CA ARG A 31 -5.74 -15.55 -7.41
C ARG A 31 -4.76 -16.64 -7.79
N ILE A 32 -3.74 -16.27 -8.56
CA ILE A 32 -2.53 -17.06 -8.78
C ILE A 32 -1.30 -16.23 -8.40
N GLU A 33 -0.47 -16.72 -7.48
CA GLU A 33 0.63 -15.91 -6.90
C GLU A 33 0.14 -14.51 -6.48
N TYR A 34 -0.96 -14.44 -5.73
CA TYR A 34 -1.60 -13.19 -5.30
C TYR A 34 -2.18 -12.29 -6.41
N TRP A 35 -1.99 -12.59 -7.70
CA TRP A 35 -2.60 -11.84 -8.80
C TRP A 35 -4.06 -12.19 -8.96
N LEU A 36 -4.94 -11.18 -8.87
CA LEU A 36 -6.38 -11.32 -9.03
C LEU A 36 -6.76 -11.54 -10.50
N LEU A 37 -7.14 -12.77 -10.85
CA LEU A 37 -7.37 -13.17 -12.25
C LEU A 37 -8.55 -12.46 -12.89
N GLU A 38 -9.53 -12.01 -12.11
CA GLU A 38 -10.68 -11.24 -12.58
C GLU A 38 -10.33 -9.78 -12.92
N GLN A 39 -9.27 -9.23 -12.34
CA GLN A 39 -8.90 -7.82 -12.50
C GLN A 39 -7.91 -7.62 -13.65
N TYR A 40 -7.04 -8.59 -13.93
CA TYR A 40 -5.94 -8.44 -14.87
C TYR A 40 -6.16 -9.27 -16.14
N ASN A 41 -6.18 -8.58 -17.29
CA ASN A 41 -6.35 -9.22 -18.60
C ASN A 41 -5.13 -10.05 -19.06
N ASP A 42 -3.96 -9.83 -18.45
CA ASP A 42 -2.71 -10.52 -18.79
C ASP A 42 -1.87 -10.77 -17.51
N VAL A 43 -2.17 -11.86 -16.80
CA VAL A 43 -1.40 -12.28 -15.62
C VAL A 43 -0.20 -13.10 -16.04
N VAL A 44 0.98 -12.70 -15.55
CA VAL A 44 2.26 -13.32 -15.87
C VAL A 44 2.92 -13.81 -14.59
N ILE A 45 3.34 -15.08 -14.57
CA ILE A 45 4.03 -15.68 -13.43
C ILE A 45 5.41 -16.20 -13.81
N ASP A 46 6.32 -16.19 -12.84
CA ASP A 46 7.72 -16.65 -12.97
C ASP A 46 8.03 -17.86 -12.08
N THR A 47 7.02 -18.67 -11.78
CA THR A 47 7.13 -19.90 -10.99
C THR A 47 6.48 -21.09 -11.69
N HIS A 48 7.06 -22.28 -11.50
CA HIS A 48 6.53 -23.54 -12.01
C HIS A 48 5.45 -24.15 -11.12
N THR A 49 5.38 -23.76 -9.85
CA THR A 49 4.50 -24.37 -8.83
C THR A 49 3.75 -23.32 -8.01
N PRO A 50 2.87 -22.54 -8.66
CA PRO A 50 2.25 -21.40 -8.00
C PRO A 50 1.24 -21.79 -6.92
N ILE A 51 0.95 -20.84 -6.05
CA ILE A 51 -0.20 -20.88 -5.14
C ILE A 51 -1.44 -20.36 -5.88
N ILE A 52 -2.55 -21.08 -5.75
CA ILE A 52 -3.87 -20.70 -6.23
C ILE A 52 -4.77 -20.51 -5.01
N SER A 53 -5.49 -19.38 -4.93
CA SER A 53 -6.47 -19.12 -3.88
C SER A 53 -7.79 -18.59 -4.44
N TRP A 54 -8.86 -18.73 -3.67
CA TRP A 54 -10.20 -18.23 -4.05
C TRP A 54 -11.07 -18.01 -2.81
N ASN A 55 -12.17 -17.32 -3.00
CA ASN A 55 -13.26 -17.15 -2.06
C ASN A 55 -14.54 -17.78 -2.60
N LEU A 56 -15.45 -18.13 -1.69
CA LEU A 56 -16.78 -18.60 -2.05
C LEU A 56 -17.73 -17.39 -2.10
N PRO A 57 -18.62 -17.29 -3.10
CA PRO A 57 -19.61 -16.22 -3.19
C PRO A 57 -20.54 -16.27 -1.97
N THR A 58 -21.00 -15.09 -1.55
CA THR A 58 -21.99 -14.99 -0.49
C THR A 58 -23.40 -15.05 -1.11
N PHE A 59 -24.08 -16.18 -0.97
CA PHE A 59 -25.43 -16.34 -1.51
C PHE A 59 -26.45 -15.58 -0.65
N SER A 60 -27.22 -14.68 -1.28
CA SER A 60 -28.47 -14.17 -0.73
C SER A 60 -29.65 -14.81 -1.47
N ASN A 61 -30.34 -15.75 -0.82
CA ASN A 61 -31.73 -16.02 -1.18
C ASN A 61 -32.60 -15.19 -0.24
N ASN A 62 -33.55 -14.42 -0.79
CA ASN A 62 -34.55 -13.66 -0.02
C ASN A 62 -33.99 -12.66 1.03
N ASN A 63 -32.89 -11.95 0.74
CA ASN A 63 -32.28 -10.96 1.64
C ASN A 63 -31.81 -11.52 3.00
N GLN A 64 -31.63 -12.83 3.15
CA GLN A 64 -30.93 -13.42 4.31
C GLN A 64 -29.66 -14.12 3.82
N GLN A 65 -28.51 -13.67 4.31
CA GLN A 65 -27.24 -14.34 4.03
C GLN A 65 -27.22 -15.67 4.77
N GLN A 66 -26.95 -16.77 4.05
CA GLN A 66 -26.79 -18.08 4.67
C GLN A 66 -25.52 -18.09 5.52
N ARG A 67 -25.65 -18.59 6.76
CA ARG A 67 -24.54 -18.77 7.71
C ARG A 67 -23.97 -20.17 7.60
N ASP A 68 -22.73 -20.31 8.06
CA ASP A 68 -22.08 -21.62 8.23
C ASP A 68 -21.87 -22.39 6.90
N ILE A 69 -21.74 -21.65 5.80
CA ILE A 69 -21.30 -22.20 4.52
C ILE A 69 -19.78 -22.30 4.55
N GLN A 70 -19.27 -23.50 4.33
CA GLN A 70 -17.84 -23.79 4.21
C GLN A 70 -17.58 -24.66 2.99
N GLN A 71 -16.36 -24.59 2.46
CA GLN A 71 -15.93 -25.51 1.42
C GLN A 71 -15.76 -26.93 1.99
N MET A 72 -16.23 -27.92 1.23
CA MET A 72 -16.02 -29.34 1.48
C MET A 72 -14.99 -29.94 0.54
N ALA A 73 -15.00 -29.52 -0.74
CA ALA A 73 -14.08 -30.01 -1.75
C ALA A 73 -13.81 -28.95 -2.83
N TYR A 74 -12.76 -29.15 -3.61
CA TYR A 74 -12.46 -28.37 -4.80
C TYR A 74 -11.99 -29.26 -5.95
N GLN A 75 -12.02 -28.71 -7.17
CA GLN A 75 -11.35 -29.29 -8.32
C GLN A 75 -10.71 -28.17 -9.16
N ILE A 76 -9.44 -28.35 -9.51
CA ILE A 76 -8.68 -27.46 -10.39
C ILE A 76 -8.24 -28.25 -11.61
N GLN A 77 -8.51 -27.69 -12.79
CA GLN A 77 -7.92 -28.15 -14.04
C GLN A 77 -7.06 -27.03 -14.63
N ILE A 78 -5.88 -27.40 -15.11
CA ILE A 78 -5.00 -26.51 -15.86
C ILE A 78 -4.89 -27.04 -17.28
N TYR A 79 -5.27 -26.21 -18.25
CA TYR A 79 -5.09 -26.48 -19.66
C TYR A 79 -3.91 -25.68 -20.18
N GLU A 80 -2.98 -26.33 -20.89
CA GLU A 80 -1.92 -25.66 -21.63
C GLU A 80 -2.38 -25.39 -23.06
N ARG A 81 -2.11 -24.18 -23.56
CA ARG A 81 -2.13 -23.89 -25.00
C ARG A 81 -0.71 -23.99 -25.57
N PRO A 82 -0.44 -24.93 -26.50
CA PRO A 82 0.88 -25.03 -27.12
C PRO A 82 1.27 -23.75 -27.87
N ALA A 83 2.55 -23.35 -27.81
CA ALA A 83 3.02 -22.10 -28.44
C ALA A 83 2.77 -22.05 -29.97
N HIS A 84 2.86 -23.20 -30.64
CA HIS A 84 2.65 -23.33 -32.09
C HIS A 84 1.21 -23.69 -32.50
N ASP A 85 0.26 -23.61 -31.57
CA ASP A 85 -1.15 -23.88 -31.84
C ASP A 85 -2.05 -22.85 -31.16
N ALA A 86 -2.72 -22.03 -31.97
CA ALA A 86 -3.62 -20.99 -31.47
C ALA A 86 -5.00 -21.52 -31.05
N THR A 87 -5.32 -22.77 -31.40
CA THR A 87 -6.69 -23.29 -31.39
C THR A 87 -6.92 -24.38 -30.35
N THR A 88 -5.93 -25.21 -30.06
CA THR A 88 -6.08 -26.32 -29.13
C THR A 88 -5.61 -25.96 -27.72
N SER A 89 -6.38 -26.41 -26.73
CA SER A 89 -6.00 -26.40 -25.32
C SER A 89 -5.95 -27.86 -24.86
N ILE A 90 -4.87 -28.26 -24.21
CA ILE A 90 -4.63 -29.63 -23.76
C ILE A 90 -4.69 -29.64 -22.24
N LEU A 91 -5.50 -30.53 -21.66
CA LEU A 91 -5.53 -30.73 -20.20
C LEU A 91 -4.14 -31.19 -19.73
N LEU A 92 -3.43 -30.30 -19.05
CA LEU A 92 -2.09 -30.57 -18.50
C LEU A 92 -2.20 -31.26 -17.14
N TRP A 93 -3.15 -30.82 -16.32
CA TRP A 93 -3.33 -31.31 -14.96
C TRP A 93 -4.78 -31.19 -14.54
N ASP A 94 -5.28 -32.21 -13.83
CA ASP A 94 -6.54 -32.21 -13.11
C ASP A 94 -6.26 -32.67 -11.68
N SER A 95 -6.66 -31.89 -10.69
CA SER A 95 -6.53 -32.29 -9.28
C SER A 95 -7.43 -33.47 -8.94
N GLU A 96 -8.43 -33.78 -9.78
CA GLU A 96 -9.66 -34.49 -9.44
C GLU A 96 -10.43 -33.77 -8.32
N SER A 97 -11.60 -34.28 -7.92
CA SER A 97 -12.27 -33.77 -6.73
C SER A 97 -11.43 -34.07 -5.48
N ARG A 98 -11.08 -33.03 -4.73
CA ARG A 98 -10.28 -33.12 -3.51
C ARG A 98 -11.07 -32.62 -2.32
N GLU A 99 -11.38 -33.51 -1.39
CA GLU A 99 -11.96 -33.14 -0.09
C GLU A 99 -10.96 -32.26 0.69
N SER A 100 -11.35 -31.01 0.92
CA SER A 100 -10.55 -30.03 1.66
C SER A 100 -11.38 -28.79 1.95
N SER A 101 -11.26 -28.29 3.18
CA SER A 101 -11.78 -26.96 3.56
C SER A 101 -10.85 -25.81 3.14
N SER A 102 -9.64 -26.10 2.64
CA SER A 102 -8.67 -25.08 2.24
C SER A 102 -9.07 -24.41 0.94
N THR A 103 -9.08 -23.07 0.94
CA THR A 103 -9.26 -22.24 -0.27
C THR A 103 -7.96 -21.64 -0.78
N THR A 104 -6.83 -22.23 -0.38
CA THR A 104 -5.50 -21.83 -0.81
C THR A 104 -4.66 -23.09 -0.97
N VAL A 105 -4.19 -23.36 -2.20
CA VAL A 105 -3.56 -24.63 -2.56
C VAL A 105 -2.36 -24.37 -3.45
N ARG A 106 -1.29 -25.16 -3.26
CA ARG A 106 -0.14 -25.14 -4.16
C ARG A 106 -0.41 -26.07 -5.34
N TYR A 107 -0.14 -25.59 -6.54
CA TYR A 107 -0.16 -26.41 -7.75
C TYR A 107 0.81 -27.60 -7.62
N ASN A 108 0.32 -28.80 -7.92
CA ASN A 108 1.06 -30.06 -7.78
C ASN A 108 1.04 -30.90 -9.08
N GLY A 109 0.83 -30.24 -10.23
CA GLY A 109 0.92 -30.87 -11.54
C GLY A 109 2.32 -30.80 -12.15
N PRO A 110 2.46 -31.17 -13.44
CA PRO A 110 3.71 -31.01 -14.18
C PRO A 110 4.21 -29.56 -14.20
N MET A 111 5.53 -29.34 -14.16
CA MET A 111 6.11 -27.99 -14.22
C MET A 111 5.62 -27.22 -15.44
N PHE A 112 5.23 -25.97 -15.25
CA PHE A 112 4.85 -25.11 -16.38
C PHE A 112 6.04 -24.85 -17.30
N ALA A 113 5.81 -24.96 -18.59
CA ALA A 113 6.80 -24.64 -19.60
C ALA A 113 6.96 -23.12 -19.74
N THR A 114 8.13 -22.73 -20.25
CA THR A 114 8.44 -21.33 -20.58
C THR A 114 7.58 -20.86 -21.75
N ASP A 115 7.22 -19.57 -21.78
CA ASP A 115 6.55 -18.96 -22.94
C ASP A 115 5.24 -19.67 -23.31
N ARG A 116 4.37 -19.88 -22.30
CA ARG A 116 3.10 -20.59 -22.49
C ARG A 116 1.91 -19.85 -21.93
N ARG A 117 0.77 -20.01 -22.61
CA ARG A 117 -0.54 -19.62 -22.10
C ARG A 117 -1.19 -20.82 -21.44
N TYR A 118 -1.83 -20.55 -20.32
CA TYR A 118 -2.57 -21.52 -19.53
C TYR A 118 -3.99 -21.01 -19.31
N GLU A 119 -4.91 -21.95 -19.14
CA GLU A 119 -6.27 -21.69 -18.71
C GLU A 119 -6.53 -22.48 -17.41
N LEU A 120 -6.86 -21.75 -16.35
CA LEU A 120 -7.24 -22.27 -15.04
C LEU A 120 -8.74 -22.42 -14.99
N HIS A 121 -9.19 -23.63 -14.69
CA HIS A 121 -10.58 -23.97 -14.40
C HIS A 121 -10.67 -24.35 -12.93
N LEU A 122 -11.56 -23.72 -12.17
CA LEU A 122 -11.73 -23.96 -10.74
C LEU A 122 -13.22 -24.11 -10.41
N ARG A 123 -13.55 -25.10 -9.58
CA ARG A 123 -14.86 -25.24 -8.94
C ARG A 123 -14.75 -25.77 -7.52
N TYR A 124 -15.82 -25.62 -6.74
CA TYR A 124 -15.90 -26.05 -5.35
C TYR A 124 -17.23 -26.73 -5.03
N TRP A 125 -17.25 -27.46 -3.91
CA TRP A 125 -18.45 -27.97 -3.25
C TRP A 125 -18.52 -27.42 -1.82
N SER A 126 -19.72 -27.11 -1.32
CA SER A 126 -19.91 -26.56 0.02
C SER A 126 -20.96 -27.28 0.87
N THR A 127 -20.95 -26.98 2.18
CA THR A 127 -21.78 -27.62 3.22
C THR A 127 -23.28 -27.45 3.03
N ASP A 128 -23.72 -26.46 2.26
CA ASP A 128 -25.12 -26.23 1.87
C ASP A 128 -25.58 -27.14 0.71
N GLY A 129 -24.69 -28.01 0.20
CA GLY A 129 -24.96 -28.90 -0.94
C GLY A 129 -24.71 -28.25 -2.30
N THR A 130 -24.17 -27.02 -2.34
CA THR A 130 -23.83 -26.35 -3.60
C THR A 130 -22.63 -27.03 -4.27
N GLU A 131 -22.77 -27.37 -5.55
CA GLU A 131 -21.68 -27.61 -6.50
C GLU A 131 -21.58 -26.36 -7.39
N SER A 132 -20.42 -25.71 -7.40
CA SER A 132 -20.24 -24.49 -8.20
C SER A 132 -20.14 -24.77 -9.69
N ASP A 133 -20.54 -23.79 -10.49
CA ASP A 133 -20.08 -23.69 -11.87
C ASP A 133 -18.55 -23.52 -11.91
N TRP A 134 -17.95 -23.83 -13.05
CA TRP A 134 -16.53 -23.61 -13.29
C TRP A 134 -16.23 -22.12 -13.46
N PHE A 135 -15.30 -21.60 -12.66
CA PHE A 135 -14.58 -20.38 -12.95
C PHE A 135 -13.47 -20.67 -13.96
N ILE A 136 -13.32 -19.82 -14.98
CA ILE A 136 -12.31 -19.99 -16.03
C ILE A 136 -11.53 -18.68 -16.21
N ALA A 137 -10.21 -18.75 -16.08
CA ALA A 137 -9.33 -17.61 -16.32
C ALA A 137 -8.02 -18.00 -17.01
N LYS A 138 -7.36 -17.02 -17.62
CA LYS A 138 -6.12 -17.22 -18.38
C LYS A 138 -4.95 -16.57 -17.67
N PHE A 139 -3.79 -17.20 -17.75
CA PHE A 139 -2.52 -16.65 -17.31
C PHE A 139 -1.41 -17.17 -18.24
N ARG A 140 -0.20 -16.63 -18.10
CA ARG A 140 0.97 -17.12 -18.83
C ARG A 140 2.23 -17.15 -17.98
N THR A 141 3.19 -17.94 -18.43
CA THR A 141 4.53 -17.98 -17.85
C THR A 141 5.48 -17.05 -18.60
N VAL A 142 6.51 -16.59 -17.89
CA VAL A 142 7.62 -15.83 -18.47
C VAL A 142 8.55 -16.71 -19.33
N PHE A 143 9.56 -16.04 -19.90
CA PHE A 143 10.79 -16.68 -20.34
C PHE A 143 11.69 -16.96 -19.14
N PHE A 144 11.77 -18.22 -18.70
CA PHE A 144 12.63 -18.56 -17.55
C PHE A 144 14.11 -18.29 -17.82
N ASP A 145 14.56 -18.48 -19.08
CA ASP A 145 15.89 -18.13 -19.59
C ASP A 145 15.83 -16.92 -20.56
N ALA A 146 15.17 -15.84 -20.13
CA ALA A 146 15.04 -14.62 -20.93
C ALA A 146 16.41 -14.09 -21.39
N PHE A 147 16.45 -13.50 -22.60
CA PHE A 147 17.60 -12.77 -23.15
C PHE A 147 18.81 -13.60 -23.59
N ASN A 148 18.71 -14.92 -23.69
CA ASN A 148 19.75 -15.71 -24.34
C ASN A 148 19.98 -15.24 -25.79
N GLY A 149 21.19 -14.77 -26.10
CA GLY A 149 21.52 -14.19 -27.42
C GLY A 149 21.09 -12.73 -27.62
N SER A 150 20.56 -12.05 -26.59
CA SER A 150 20.30 -10.61 -26.60
C SER A 150 21.44 -9.83 -25.97
N GLN A 151 21.65 -8.60 -26.44
CA GLN A 151 22.70 -7.70 -25.96
C GLN A 151 22.08 -6.44 -25.36
N TRP A 152 22.68 -5.93 -24.30
CA TRP A 152 22.35 -4.58 -23.82
C TRP A 152 22.83 -3.56 -24.84
N ILE A 153 21.94 -2.69 -25.28
CA ILE A 153 22.26 -1.69 -26.30
C ILE A 153 21.83 -0.28 -25.87
N GLY A 154 22.55 0.73 -26.38
CA GLY A 154 22.32 2.14 -26.12
C GLY A 154 23.45 3.01 -26.67
N SER A 155 23.76 4.14 -26.02
CA SER A 155 24.91 4.97 -26.38
C SER A 155 25.54 5.67 -25.18
N ASN A 156 26.87 5.76 -25.18
CA ASN A 156 27.62 6.64 -24.26
C ASN A 156 27.97 8.00 -24.89
N MET A 157 27.70 8.19 -26.19
CA MET A 157 28.11 9.39 -26.93
C MET A 157 26.99 10.42 -27.07
N ILE A 158 25.75 9.95 -27.14
CA ILE A 158 24.54 10.78 -27.31
C ILE A 158 23.46 10.33 -26.33
N ASN A 159 22.47 11.19 -26.07
CA ASN A 159 21.26 10.79 -25.38
C ASN A 159 20.36 9.96 -26.32
N MET A 160 20.68 8.66 -26.47
CA MET A 160 19.96 7.73 -27.33
C MET A 160 18.63 7.31 -26.68
N ASN A 161 17.64 8.19 -26.76
CA ASN A 161 16.32 8.05 -26.15
C ASN A 161 15.25 7.52 -27.12
N GLN A 162 15.56 7.29 -28.40
CA GLN A 162 14.71 6.54 -29.33
C GLN A 162 15.53 5.50 -30.07
N LEU A 163 15.06 4.26 -30.09
CA LEU A 163 15.63 3.14 -30.83
C LEU A 163 14.56 2.45 -31.68
N ARG A 164 14.97 1.89 -32.83
CA ARG A 164 14.07 1.14 -33.71
C ARG A 164 14.78 0.00 -34.44
N LYS A 165 14.01 -1.02 -34.79
CA LYS A 165 14.41 -2.11 -35.70
C LYS A 165 13.25 -2.53 -36.57
N THR A 166 13.53 -2.74 -37.85
CA THR A 166 12.59 -3.34 -38.81
C THR A 166 13.01 -4.77 -39.10
N PHE A 167 12.04 -5.65 -39.27
CA PHE A 167 12.28 -7.05 -39.63
C PHE A 167 11.12 -7.57 -40.49
N ASN A 168 11.32 -8.70 -41.15
CA ASN A 168 10.33 -9.30 -42.04
C ASN A 168 9.99 -10.72 -41.56
N ILE A 169 8.70 -11.03 -41.50
CA ILE A 169 8.19 -12.39 -41.27
C ILE A 169 7.90 -13.00 -42.64
N GLU A 170 8.86 -13.74 -43.18
CA GLU A 170 8.84 -14.27 -44.57
C GLU A 170 7.91 -15.49 -44.76
N SER A 171 7.40 -16.07 -43.68
CA SER A 171 6.52 -17.23 -43.75
C SER A 171 5.08 -16.84 -44.09
N SER A 172 4.41 -17.68 -44.90
CA SER A 172 2.97 -17.61 -45.14
C SER A 172 2.15 -18.25 -44.02
N SER A 173 2.81 -18.95 -43.08
CA SER A 173 2.18 -19.55 -41.91
C SER A 173 1.66 -18.49 -40.95
N ALA A 174 0.56 -18.78 -40.26
CA ALA A 174 -0.05 -17.87 -39.31
C ALA A 174 0.79 -17.75 -38.03
N ILE A 175 0.83 -16.55 -37.45
CA ILE A 175 1.42 -16.32 -36.12
C ILE A 175 0.46 -16.90 -35.07
N THR A 176 0.96 -17.80 -34.23
CA THR A 176 0.17 -18.46 -33.17
C THR A 176 0.40 -17.83 -31.79
N SER A 177 1.63 -17.40 -31.52
CA SER A 177 1.99 -16.58 -30.37
C SER A 177 3.19 -15.69 -30.69
N ALA A 178 3.27 -14.54 -30.05
CA ALA A 178 4.47 -13.74 -30.04
C ALA A 178 4.61 -13.01 -28.70
N PHE A 179 5.64 -13.35 -27.93
CA PHE A 179 5.88 -12.75 -26.62
C PHE A 179 7.21 -11.98 -26.61
N VAL A 180 7.20 -10.86 -25.91
CA VAL A 180 8.39 -10.04 -25.65
C VAL A 180 8.84 -10.25 -24.21
N ALA A 181 10.14 -10.31 -23.97
CA ALA A 181 10.79 -9.89 -22.73
C ALA A 181 11.58 -8.61 -23.01
N ILE A 182 11.44 -7.60 -22.16
CA ILE A 182 12.13 -6.32 -22.29
C ILE A 182 12.50 -5.75 -20.93
N SER A 183 13.69 -5.17 -20.86
CA SER A 183 14.11 -4.33 -19.75
C SER A 183 14.83 -3.11 -20.30
N GLY A 184 14.28 -1.93 -20.07
CA GLY A 184 15.00 -0.66 -20.23
C GLY A 184 15.36 -0.13 -18.86
N VAL A 185 16.64 -0.22 -18.48
CA VAL A 185 17.11 0.33 -17.21
C VAL A 185 17.28 1.85 -17.34
N GLY A 186 16.70 2.57 -16.39
CA GLY A 186 16.25 3.94 -16.58
C GLY A 186 14.74 3.88 -16.61
N TYR A 187 14.12 4.21 -17.74
CA TYR A 187 12.74 3.84 -18.06
C TYR A 187 12.59 3.50 -19.55
N TYR A 188 11.48 2.89 -19.95
CA TYR A 188 11.15 2.70 -21.37
C TYR A 188 9.65 2.77 -21.68
N GLU A 189 9.35 2.99 -22.97
CA GLU A 189 8.04 2.69 -23.58
C GLU A 189 8.22 1.89 -24.87
N LEU A 190 7.50 0.78 -25.01
CA LEU A 190 7.59 -0.14 -26.15
C LEU A 190 6.48 0.14 -27.17
N HIS A 191 6.87 0.25 -28.43
CA HIS A 191 5.99 0.39 -29.58
C HIS A 191 6.24 -0.72 -30.60
N ILE A 192 5.17 -1.21 -31.22
CA ILE A 192 5.23 -2.14 -32.35
C ILE A 192 4.29 -1.64 -33.45
N ASN A 193 4.82 -1.54 -34.67
CA ASN A 193 4.09 -1.09 -35.86
C ASN A 193 3.34 0.24 -35.65
N GLY A 194 3.99 1.21 -34.99
CA GLY A 194 3.42 2.53 -34.72
C GLY A 194 2.47 2.60 -33.51
N GLN A 195 2.21 1.49 -32.82
CA GLN A 195 1.28 1.44 -31.68
C GLN A 195 2.03 1.16 -30.37
N PRO A 196 1.74 1.89 -29.27
CA PRO A 196 2.26 1.54 -27.95
C PRO A 196 1.69 0.19 -27.49
N VAL A 197 2.53 -0.68 -26.91
CA VAL A 197 2.13 -2.04 -26.51
C VAL A 197 1.24 -2.02 -25.26
N ASP A 198 1.60 -1.24 -24.26
CA ASP A 198 0.76 -0.93 -23.09
C ASP A 198 1.01 0.52 -22.64
N PRO A 199 0.26 1.50 -23.19
CA PRO A 199 0.48 2.93 -22.89
C PRO A 199 0.08 3.33 -21.46
N SER A 200 -0.60 2.44 -20.72
CA SER A 200 -1.04 2.71 -19.35
C SER A 200 0.06 2.46 -18.31
N ARG A 201 1.05 1.62 -18.65
CA ARG A 201 2.25 1.41 -17.83
C ARG A 201 3.16 2.62 -17.96
N LYS A 202 3.67 3.10 -16.83
CA LYS A 202 4.54 4.27 -16.71
C LYS A 202 5.75 3.92 -15.88
N LEU A 203 6.86 4.63 -16.11
CA LEU A 203 8.08 4.51 -15.30
C LEU A 203 8.54 3.05 -15.10
N ASP A 204 8.45 2.25 -16.16
CA ASP A 204 8.93 0.86 -16.18
C ASP A 204 10.38 0.79 -16.67
N VAL A 205 11.24 -0.08 -16.15
CA VAL A 205 10.98 -1.00 -15.03
C VAL A 205 11.17 -0.31 -13.67
N GLY A 206 10.58 -0.88 -12.62
CA GLY A 206 10.73 -0.37 -11.26
C GLY A 206 12.18 -0.36 -10.75
N TRP A 207 12.43 0.48 -9.75
CA TRP A 207 13.77 0.70 -9.24
C TRP A 207 14.23 -0.42 -8.30
N THR A 208 15.41 -0.97 -8.58
CA THR A 208 16.09 -1.99 -7.78
C THR A 208 17.57 -1.64 -7.60
N THR A 209 18.29 -2.43 -6.79
CA THR A 209 19.77 -2.48 -6.89
C THR A 209 20.13 -3.26 -8.15
N TYR A 210 20.22 -2.58 -9.30
CA TYR A 210 20.32 -3.21 -10.62
C TYR A 210 21.44 -4.26 -10.74
N GLN A 211 22.54 -4.10 -10.00
CA GLN A 211 23.66 -5.03 -9.96
C GLN A 211 23.29 -6.39 -9.35
N GLN A 212 22.41 -6.38 -8.33
CA GLN A 212 21.90 -7.58 -7.65
C GLN A 212 20.65 -8.15 -8.32
N ARG A 213 19.76 -7.27 -8.78
CA ARG A 213 18.52 -7.66 -9.46
C ARG A 213 18.14 -6.63 -10.48
N THR A 214 18.02 -7.01 -11.75
CA THR A 214 17.42 -6.18 -12.80
C THR A 214 16.07 -6.76 -13.19
N LEU A 215 15.04 -5.94 -13.13
CA LEU A 215 13.69 -6.34 -13.51
C LEU A 215 13.50 -6.34 -15.02
N TYR A 216 12.65 -7.23 -15.52
CA TYR A 216 12.12 -7.19 -16.87
C TYR A 216 10.59 -7.35 -16.86
N VAL A 217 9.97 -6.91 -17.95
CA VAL A 217 8.53 -7.10 -18.20
C VAL A 217 8.37 -8.00 -19.41
N SER A 218 7.30 -8.80 -19.40
CA SER A 218 6.91 -9.58 -20.56
C SER A 218 5.57 -9.12 -21.10
N TYR A 219 5.41 -9.10 -22.42
CA TYR A 219 4.18 -8.70 -23.11
C TYR A 219 3.73 -9.77 -24.11
N ASP A 220 2.41 -9.97 -24.22
CA ASP A 220 1.82 -10.65 -25.37
C ASP A 220 1.63 -9.67 -26.53
N VAL A 221 2.49 -9.79 -27.55
CA VAL A 221 2.49 -8.91 -28.72
C VAL A 221 1.90 -9.57 -29.97
N THR A 222 1.27 -10.73 -29.83
CA THR A 222 0.74 -11.52 -30.95
C THR A 222 -0.14 -10.68 -31.89
N LYS A 223 -1.00 -9.83 -31.32
CA LYS A 223 -1.93 -8.97 -32.07
C LYS A 223 -1.30 -7.75 -32.73
N PHE A 224 -0.05 -7.41 -32.38
CA PHE A 224 0.65 -6.24 -32.92
C PHE A 224 1.45 -6.55 -34.18
N LEU A 225 1.66 -7.84 -34.48
CA LEU A 225 2.47 -8.30 -35.60
C LEU A 225 1.60 -8.71 -36.80
N THR A 226 2.17 -8.56 -37.99
CA THR A 226 1.56 -9.00 -39.25
C THR A 226 2.55 -9.86 -40.04
N SER A 227 2.07 -10.73 -40.93
CA SER A 227 2.95 -11.35 -41.94
C SER A 227 3.62 -10.26 -42.79
N GLY A 228 4.88 -10.47 -43.19
CA GLY A 228 5.67 -9.47 -43.88
C GLY A 228 6.37 -8.49 -42.93
N ALA A 229 6.47 -7.22 -43.36
CA ALA A 229 7.32 -6.24 -42.70
C ALA A 229 6.71 -5.75 -41.38
N ASN A 230 7.56 -5.68 -40.35
CA ASN A 230 7.22 -5.20 -39.01
C ASN A 230 8.31 -4.24 -38.51
N ALA A 231 7.95 -3.38 -37.57
CA ALA A 231 8.87 -2.46 -36.91
C ALA A 231 8.62 -2.44 -35.40
N ILE A 232 9.71 -2.39 -34.64
CA ILE A 232 9.72 -2.17 -33.19
C ILE A 232 10.35 -0.80 -32.94
N GLY A 233 9.78 -0.05 -32.02
CA GLY A 233 10.36 1.18 -31.48
C GLY A 233 10.39 1.15 -29.95
N VAL A 234 11.43 1.72 -29.38
CA VAL A 234 11.58 1.88 -27.93
C VAL A 234 11.98 3.31 -27.64
N ILE A 235 11.28 3.95 -26.71
CA ILE A 235 11.69 5.23 -26.12
C ILE A 235 12.38 4.91 -24.79
N LEU A 236 13.53 5.52 -24.49
CA LEU A 236 14.25 5.34 -23.23
C LEU A 236 14.29 6.64 -22.42
N GLY A 237 14.08 6.52 -21.11
CA GLY A 237 14.26 7.59 -20.12
C GLY A 237 15.47 7.34 -19.23
N GLN A 238 16.01 8.41 -18.64
CA GLN A 238 17.15 8.35 -17.72
C GLN A 238 16.85 7.53 -16.47
N GLY A 239 15.66 7.74 -15.89
CA GLY A 239 15.16 7.07 -14.68
C GLY A 239 16.18 7.02 -13.55
N TRP A 240 16.07 6.02 -12.67
CA TRP A 240 17.02 5.84 -11.56
C TRP A 240 18.36 5.23 -11.98
N TYR A 241 18.49 4.76 -13.22
CA TYR A 241 19.73 4.14 -13.69
C TYR A 241 20.80 5.16 -14.09
N ASN A 242 20.43 6.40 -14.42
CA ASN A 242 21.42 7.40 -14.83
C ASN A 242 22.24 7.95 -13.66
N ARG A 243 23.57 7.94 -13.84
CA ARG A 243 24.53 8.46 -12.86
C ARG A 243 24.28 9.90 -12.39
N GLN A 244 23.69 10.75 -13.23
CA GLN A 244 23.40 12.14 -12.92
C GLN A 244 22.39 12.28 -11.79
N GLN A 245 21.50 11.30 -11.61
CA GLN A 245 20.57 11.24 -10.46
C GLN A 245 21.31 11.25 -9.13
N TRP A 246 22.44 10.55 -9.05
CA TRP A 246 23.21 10.36 -7.82
C TRP A 246 24.08 11.55 -7.43
N ILE A 247 24.19 12.56 -8.31
CA ILE A 247 24.91 13.80 -8.02
C ILE A 247 23.95 14.84 -7.39
N ILE A 248 22.66 14.74 -7.69
CA ILE A 248 21.64 15.74 -7.33
C ILE A 248 20.87 15.33 -6.05
N GLY A 249 20.66 14.02 -5.84
CA GLY A 249 19.91 13.52 -4.70
C GLY A 249 20.62 13.65 -3.35
N LEU A 250 19.85 13.54 -2.26
CA LEU A 250 20.34 13.54 -0.88
C LEU A 250 21.41 12.44 -0.67
N GLY A 251 22.53 12.83 -0.05
CA GLY A 251 23.66 11.93 0.21
C GLY A 251 24.37 11.45 -1.07
N PRO A 252 24.98 12.34 -1.87
CA PRO A 252 25.56 11.98 -3.16
C PRO A 252 26.65 10.90 -3.03
N ARG A 253 26.36 9.70 -3.55
CA ARG A 253 27.28 8.55 -3.59
C ARG A 253 28.04 8.54 -4.91
N THR A 254 29.07 9.37 -5.04
CA THR A 254 29.89 9.41 -6.25
C THR A 254 30.53 8.05 -6.58
N GLU A 255 30.78 7.22 -5.58
CA GLU A 255 31.23 5.83 -5.73
C GLU A 255 30.21 4.95 -6.48
N LEU A 256 28.91 5.12 -6.21
CA LEU A 256 27.85 4.41 -6.92
C LEU A 256 27.73 4.90 -8.36
N SER A 257 28.03 6.18 -8.65
CA SER A 257 27.95 6.75 -10.01
C SER A 257 28.75 5.98 -11.07
N THR A 258 29.74 5.18 -10.66
CA THR A 258 30.55 4.31 -11.55
C THR A 258 29.85 3.01 -11.95
N GLN A 259 28.87 2.55 -11.16
CA GLN A 259 28.12 1.32 -11.38
C GLN A 259 26.86 1.55 -12.23
N TYR A 260 26.53 2.81 -12.45
CA TYR A 260 25.35 3.32 -13.16
C TYR A 260 25.78 4.08 -14.42
N GLY A 261 24.87 4.27 -15.37
CA GLY A 261 25.26 4.80 -16.68
C GLY A 261 24.08 5.33 -17.48
N PRO A 262 24.30 5.70 -18.75
CA PRO A 262 23.18 6.10 -19.61
C PRO A 262 22.18 4.94 -19.76
N PRO A 263 20.91 5.26 -20.06
CA PRO A 263 19.87 4.29 -20.35
C PRO A 263 20.32 3.30 -21.38
N ARG A 264 19.92 2.06 -21.15
CA ARG A 264 20.19 0.95 -22.03
C ARG A 264 19.06 -0.03 -21.92
N PHE A 265 18.81 -0.76 -22.99
CA PHE A 265 17.78 -1.79 -22.96
C PHE A 265 18.26 -3.10 -23.55
N ILE A 266 17.57 -4.15 -23.13
CA ILE A 266 17.70 -5.50 -23.65
C ILE A 266 16.31 -6.00 -24.02
N PHE A 267 16.23 -6.72 -25.12
CA PHE A 267 14.97 -7.11 -25.74
C PHE A 267 15.09 -8.46 -26.41
N HIS A 268 14.10 -9.31 -26.16
CA HIS A 268 13.94 -10.60 -26.81
C HIS A 268 12.47 -10.79 -27.20
N LEU A 269 12.22 -10.99 -28.49
CA LEU A 269 10.91 -11.34 -29.03
C LEU A 269 10.99 -12.74 -29.65
N ILE A 270 10.10 -13.62 -29.21
CA ILE A 270 9.88 -14.93 -29.82
C ILE A 270 8.54 -14.92 -30.55
N ILE A 271 8.53 -15.37 -31.79
CA ILE A 271 7.33 -15.51 -32.63
C ILE A 271 7.21 -16.97 -33.02
N CYS A 272 6.11 -17.62 -32.63
CA CYS A 272 5.80 -18.98 -33.01
C CYS A 272 4.78 -18.99 -34.15
N LEU A 273 5.03 -19.84 -35.14
CA LEU A 273 4.19 -20.00 -36.32
C LEU A 273 3.49 -21.36 -36.34
N SER A 274 2.38 -21.44 -37.08
CA SER A 274 1.55 -22.65 -37.21
C SER A 274 2.25 -23.83 -37.91
N ASP A 275 3.34 -23.59 -38.65
CA ASP A 275 4.20 -24.62 -39.24
C ASP A 275 5.23 -25.21 -38.25
N LYS A 276 5.13 -24.83 -36.97
CA LYS A 276 6.04 -25.20 -35.88
C LYS A 276 7.42 -24.54 -35.93
N SER A 277 7.63 -23.55 -36.81
CA SER A 277 8.86 -22.75 -36.80
C SER A 277 8.77 -21.57 -35.81
N THR A 278 9.93 -21.12 -35.35
CA THR A 278 10.09 -20.01 -34.40
C THR A 278 11.03 -18.97 -34.97
N ILE A 279 10.66 -17.69 -34.86
CA ILE A 279 11.50 -16.54 -35.22
C ILE A 279 11.89 -15.81 -33.93
N ASN A 280 13.18 -15.49 -33.79
CA ASN A 280 13.71 -14.73 -32.66
C ASN A 280 14.23 -13.38 -33.14
N ILE A 281 13.81 -12.30 -32.47
CA ILE A 281 14.33 -10.94 -32.69
C ILE A 281 14.96 -10.46 -31.38
N ASN A 282 16.26 -10.19 -31.43
CA ASN A 282 17.05 -9.78 -30.28
C ASN A 282 17.50 -8.31 -30.38
N SER A 283 17.79 -7.70 -29.23
CA SER A 283 18.60 -6.48 -29.16
C SER A 283 20.07 -6.77 -29.52
N ASP A 284 20.59 -6.00 -30.47
CA ASP A 284 21.94 -6.13 -31.04
C ASP A 284 22.38 -4.80 -31.70
N GLU A 285 23.59 -4.75 -32.25
CA GLU A 285 24.15 -3.55 -32.92
C GLU A 285 23.45 -3.13 -34.22
N THR A 286 22.50 -3.93 -34.73
CA THR A 286 21.74 -3.59 -35.95
C THR A 286 20.56 -2.66 -35.68
N TRP A 287 20.22 -2.45 -34.41
CA TRP A 287 19.23 -1.45 -34.02
C TRP A 287 19.74 -0.05 -34.34
N LEU A 288 18.84 0.79 -34.83
CA LEU A 288 19.13 2.20 -35.09
C LEU A 288 18.63 3.03 -33.91
N GLY A 289 19.41 4.00 -33.47
CA GLY A 289 19.04 4.93 -32.41
C GLY A 289 19.38 6.38 -32.76
N ARG A 290 18.76 7.30 -32.02
CA ARG A 290 18.94 8.75 -32.16
C ARG A 290 18.62 9.48 -30.86
N GLU A 291 18.96 10.77 -30.85
CA GLU A 291 18.39 11.73 -29.89
C GLU A 291 17.08 12.31 -30.43
N ALA A 292 16.06 12.30 -29.58
CA ALA A 292 14.68 12.65 -29.90
C ALA A 292 14.18 13.85 -29.08
N GLU A 293 12.87 14.06 -29.04
CA GLU A 293 12.21 15.18 -28.36
C GLU A 293 12.52 15.27 -26.86
N HIS A 294 12.74 14.15 -26.17
CA HIS A 294 13.09 14.14 -24.73
C HIS A 294 14.56 14.51 -24.50
N ARG A 295 14.89 15.79 -24.64
CA ARG A 295 16.27 16.31 -24.57
C ARG A 295 16.94 16.00 -23.24
N SER A 296 16.18 16.09 -22.15
CA SER A 296 16.60 15.63 -20.83
C SER A 296 15.40 15.21 -20.00
N ASP A 297 15.62 14.27 -19.09
CA ASP A 297 14.67 13.90 -18.05
C ASP A 297 15.43 13.50 -16.80
N ASN A 298 14.88 13.84 -15.64
CA ASN A 298 15.41 13.52 -14.33
C ASN A 298 14.23 13.41 -13.36
N ILE A 299 14.31 12.43 -12.46
CA ILE A 299 13.23 12.18 -11.49
C ILE A 299 13.05 13.38 -10.56
N TYR A 300 14.14 14.02 -10.14
CA TYR A 300 14.07 15.18 -9.25
C TYR A 300 13.87 16.51 -9.99
N MET A 301 14.59 16.73 -11.10
CA MET A 301 14.59 18.06 -11.74
C MET A 301 13.39 18.32 -12.66
N GLY A 302 12.78 17.27 -13.21
CA GLY A 302 11.75 17.35 -14.25
C GLY A 302 12.30 17.01 -15.64
N THR A 303 11.57 17.42 -16.69
CA THR A 303 11.93 17.13 -18.09
C THR A 303 12.15 18.37 -18.94
N VAL A 304 12.91 18.22 -20.03
CA VAL A 304 12.96 19.16 -21.16
C VAL A 304 12.57 18.40 -22.42
N VAL A 305 11.45 18.79 -23.03
CA VAL A 305 10.92 18.19 -24.25
C VAL A 305 10.91 19.23 -25.37
N ASP A 306 11.48 18.90 -26.53
CA ASP A 306 11.48 19.73 -27.73
C ASP A 306 10.68 19.07 -28.86
N TYR A 307 9.41 19.47 -28.98
CA TYR A 307 8.47 18.89 -29.94
C TYR A 307 8.82 19.19 -31.40
N ARG A 308 9.76 20.12 -31.68
CA ARG A 308 10.27 20.33 -33.05
C ARG A 308 11.07 19.12 -33.54
N ALA A 309 11.59 18.33 -32.61
CA ALA A 309 12.37 17.12 -32.88
C ALA A 309 11.53 15.84 -32.97
N ALA A 310 10.24 15.91 -32.62
CA ALA A 310 9.36 14.76 -32.52
C ALA A 310 9.24 13.99 -33.86
N ARG A 311 9.24 12.66 -33.78
CA ARG A 311 9.00 11.76 -34.92
C ARG A 311 7.97 10.69 -34.52
N PRO A 312 6.68 11.03 -34.44
CA PRO A 312 5.66 10.14 -33.85
C PRO A 312 5.53 8.79 -34.57
N THR A 313 5.88 8.71 -35.86
CA THR A 313 5.80 7.47 -36.65
C THR A 313 7.10 6.66 -36.68
N PHE A 314 8.11 6.96 -35.85
CA PHE A 314 9.43 6.30 -35.91
C PHE A 314 9.38 4.78 -35.78
N SER A 315 8.39 4.27 -35.04
CA SER A 315 8.16 2.84 -34.80
C SER A 315 7.31 2.16 -35.87
N ALA A 316 6.90 2.86 -36.93
CA ALA A 316 6.17 2.30 -38.06
C ALA A 316 7.10 1.75 -39.15
N VAL A 317 6.62 0.76 -39.89
CA VAL A 317 7.33 0.18 -41.06
C VAL A 317 7.56 1.22 -42.15
N THR A 318 6.56 2.07 -42.37
CA THR A 318 6.55 3.12 -43.41
C THR A 318 7.39 4.35 -43.03
N PHE A 319 8.04 4.33 -41.87
CA PHE A 319 8.84 5.45 -41.41
C PHE A 319 10.02 5.73 -42.36
N PHE A 320 10.10 6.97 -42.81
CA PHE A 320 11.23 7.48 -43.58
C PHE A 320 11.55 8.91 -43.10
N ASP A 321 12.80 9.16 -42.75
CA ASP A 321 13.26 10.47 -42.32
C ASP A 321 14.68 10.71 -42.86
N ASN A 322 14.81 11.67 -43.78
CA ASN A 322 16.08 12.09 -44.36
C ASN A 322 16.73 13.27 -43.60
N THR A 323 16.04 13.81 -42.58
CA THR A 323 16.47 15.00 -41.83
C THR A 323 17.16 14.67 -40.51
N SER A 324 16.97 13.45 -39.99
CA SER A 324 17.53 13.04 -38.69
C SER A 324 18.66 12.03 -38.87
N LEU A 325 19.74 12.23 -38.12
CA LEU A 325 20.84 11.26 -38.06
C LEU A 325 20.44 10.09 -37.16
N TRP A 326 20.18 8.94 -37.78
CA TRP A 326 20.08 7.64 -37.11
C TRP A 326 21.45 6.98 -37.15
N ILE A 327 21.90 6.44 -36.01
CA ILE A 327 23.17 5.71 -35.90
C ILE A 327 22.92 4.32 -35.33
N ASN A 328 23.81 3.38 -35.58
CA ASN A 328 23.74 2.06 -34.94
C ASN A 328 23.86 2.18 -33.42
N ALA A 329 23.07 1.39 -32.70
CA ALA A 329 23.19 1.25 -31.27
C ALA A 329 24.53 0.58 -30.90
N SER A 330 25.15 1.05 -29.82
CA SER A 330 26.36 0.43 -29.29
C SER A 330 26.00 -0.67 -28.29
N ILE A 331 26.77 -1.75 -28.26
CA ILE A 331 26.70 -2.75 -27.21
C ILE A 331 27.25 -2.15 -25.91
N LEU A 332 26.48 -2.28 -24.83
CA LEU A 332 26.82 -1.80 -23.50
C LEU A 332 26.98 -2.97 -22.53
N SER A 333 27.67 -2.74 -21.42
CA SER A 333 27.80 -3.74 -20.36
C SER A 333 26.44 -4.04 -19.70
N SER A 334 26.28 -5.27 -19.21
CA SER A 334 25.14 -5.61 -18.37
C SER A 334 25.14 -4.76 -17.09
N PRO A 335 23.99 -4.24 -16.64
CA PRO A 335 23.86 -3.62 -15.32
C PRO A 335 23.97 -4.66 -14.21
N VAL A 336 23.62 -5.94 -14.48
CA VAL A 336 23.70 -7.05 -13.54
C VAL A 336 25.14 -7.56 -13.44
N GLN A 337 25.68 -7.66 -12.21
CA GLN A 337 27.00 -8.23 -11.92
C GLN A 337 26.85 -9.34 -10.88
N ASN A 338 26.85 -10.60 -11.30
CA ASN A 338 26.56 -11.79 -10.45
C ASN A 338 25.16 -11.79 -9.80
N GLY A 339 24.29 -10.84 -10.14
CA GLY A 339 22.90 -10.79 -9.73
C GLY A 339 21.96 -11.57 -10.64
N THR A 340 20.66 -11.29 -10.53
CA THR A 340 19.60 -12.02 -11.24
C THR A 340 18.75 -11.12 -12.13
N PHE A 341 18.24 -11.69 -13.22
CA PHE A 341 17.09 -11.15 -13.93
C PHE A 341 15.83 -11.72 -13.33
N SER A 342 14.84 -10.87 -13.05
CA SER A 342 13.53 -11.36 -12.58
C SER A 342 12.40 -10.58 -13.19
N LEU A 343 11.25 -11.23 -13.30
CA LEU A 343 10.01 -10.57 -13.67
C LEU A 343 9.75 -9.43 -12.67
N GLN A 344 9.25 -8.30 -13.17
CA GLN A 344 8.61 -7.31 -12.32
C GLN A 344 7.31 -7.89 -11.75
N ARG A 345 7.43 -8.54 -10.60
CA ARG A 345 6.32 -9.20 -9.89
C ARG A 345 5.39 -8.23 -9.16
N MET A 346 5.85 -7.02 -8.89
CA MET A 346 4.96 -5.97 -8.40
C MET A 346 4.09 -5.41 -9.53
N PRO A 347 2.86 -4.94 -9.24
CA PRO A 347 2.08 -4.18 -10.20
C PRO A 347 2.88 -3.00 -10.77
N PRO A 348 2.67 -2.63 -12.05
CA PRO A 348 3.36 -1.51 -12.66
C PRO A 348 2.93 -0.17 -12.06
N ILE A 349 3.78 0.84 -12.20
CA ILE A 349 3.32 2.22 -12.01
C ILE A 349 2.37 2.59 -13.16
N ARG A 350 1.26 3.24 -12.83
CA ARG A 350 0.25 3.74 -13.76
C ARG A 350 -0.17 5.14 -13.35
N ALA A 351 -0.96 5.80 -14.19
CA ALA A 351 -1.44 7.17 -13.95
C ALA A 351 -2.97 7.22 -13.91
N GLY A 352 -3.54 8.08 -13.08
CA GLY A 352 -4.98 8.30 -13.05
C GLY A 352 -5.76 7.05 -12.59
N PHE A 353 -6.95 6.85 -13.17
CA PHE A 353 -7.81 5.69 -12.86
C PHE A 353 -7.19 4.34 -13.17
N ASP A 354 -6.16 4.30 -14.03
CA ASP A 354 -5.43 3.06 -14.30
C ASP A 354 -4.58 2.64 -13.08
N ALA A 355 -4.24 3.57 -12.18
CA ALA A 355 -3.41 3.31 -11.00
C ALA A 355 -4.21 2.80 -9.79
N LEU A 356 -5.47 3.22 -9.61
CA LEU A 356 -6.29 2.80 -8.47
C LEU A 356 -7.59 2.15 -8.92
N HIS A 357 -7.71 0.85 -8.67
CA HIS A 357 -8.97 0.15 -8.78
C HIS A 357 -9.79 0.29 -7.48
N ILE A 358 -11.08 0.59 -7.60
CA ILE A 358 -11.99 0.73 -6.47
C ILE A 358 -13.11 -0.29 -6.67
N PRO A 359 -13.08 -1.42 -5.95
CA PRO A 359 -14.13 -2.43 -6.03
C PRO A 359 -15.48 -1.87 -5.55
N ASP A 360 -16.58 -2.48 -6.00
CA ASP A 360 -17.91 -2.22 -5.46
C ASP A 360 -18.04 -2.82 -4.05
N LEU A 361 -17.48 -2.10 -3.07
CA LEU A 361 -17.62 -2.40 -1.64
C LEU A 361 -19.01 -1.92 -1.20
N SER A 362 -20.05 -2.73 -1.46
CA SER A 362 -21.47 -2.47 -1.18
C SER A 362 -21.76 -1.59 0.06
N THR A 363 -21.87 -0.29 -0.22
CA THR A 363 -22.06 0.94 0.59
C THR A 363 -20.85 1.86 0.46
N THR A 364 -20.81 2.65 -0.62
CA THR A 364 -19.88 3.77 -0.76
C THR A 364 -20.17 4.80 0.34
N ASP A 365 -19.40 4.75 1.42
CA ASP A 365 -19.39 5.77 2.48
C ASP A 365 -18.65 7.05 2.01
N ASP A 366 -18.78 8.15 2.74
CA ASP A 366 -18.25 9.48 2.38
C ASP A 366 -16.75 9.50 2.05
N ILE A 367 -15.92 8.61 2.60
CA ILE A 367 -14.45 8.62 2.40
C ILE A 367 -14.03 7.93 1.09
N THR A 368 -14.65 6.81 0.73
CA THR A 368 -14.42 6.21 -0.60
C THR A 368 -14.90 7.17 -1.68
N HIS A 369 -16.06 7.81 -1.46
CA HIS A 369 -16.51 8.92 -2.30
C HIS A 369 -15.53 10.09 -2.30
N SER A 370 -14.95 10.48 -1.16
CA SER A 370 -14.01 11.60 -1.10
C SER A 370 -12.75 11.34 -1.90
N ILE A 371 -12.18 10.13 -1.88
CA ILE A 371 -10.98 9.79 -2.67
C ILE A 371 -11.28 9.73 -4.16
N VAL A 372 -12.40 9.12 -4.55
CA VAL A 372 -12.83 9.09 -5.96
C VAL A 372 -13.15 10.51 -6.45
N ALA A 373 -13.85 11.31 -5.64
CA ALA A 373 -14.23 12.68 -5.96
C ALA A 373 -13.05 13.66 -5.87
N SER A 374 -12.01 13.33 -5.10
CA SER A 374 -10.76 14.08 -5.00
C SER A 374 -9.67 13.56 -5.93
N TYR A 375 -9.93 12.51 -6.73
CA TYR A 375 -9.06 12.17 -7.84
C TYR A 375 -9.03 13.39 -8.76
N PRO A 376 -7.85 14.01 -8.98
CA PRO A 376 -7.79 15.32 -9.60
C PRO A 376 -8.05 15.18 -11.09
N TYR A 377 -9.31 15.10 -11.51
CA TYR A 377 -9.66 15.71 -12.78
C TYR A 377 -9.32 17.18 -12.64
N GLY A 378 -8.58 17.74 -13.60
CA GLY A 378 -8.21 19.14 -13.65
C GLY A 378 -9.27 20.04 -13.05
N ALA A 379 -9.12 20.34 -11.76
CA ALA A 379 -10.09 21.11 -11.02
C ALA A 379 -9.60 22.53 -11.13
N ASP A 380 -10.38 23.34 -11.84
CA ASP A 380 -10.22 24.77 -11.71
C ASP A 380 -10.49 25.17 -10.28
N LEU A 381 -9.60 25.96 -9.70
CA LEU A 381 -9.96 26.80 -8.58
C LEU A 381 -11.12 27.77 -8.92
N THR A 382 -11.45 27.98 -10.20
CA THR A 382 -12.63 28.78 -10.59
C THR A 382 -13.99 28.12 -10.31
N LYS A 383 -14.07 26.82 -9.97
CA LYS A 383 -15.36 26.10 -9.88
C LYS A 383 -15.82 25.67 -8.48
N PHE A 384 -14.98 25.76 -7.45
CA PHE A 384 -15.41 25.62 -6.06
C PHE A 384 -15.48 27.01 -5.42
N ASN A 385 -16.53 27.31 -4.66
CA ASN A 385 -16.88 28.62 -4.07
C ASN A 385 -15.87 29.16 -3.02
N GLY A 386 -14.58 29.20 -3.36
CA GLY A 386 -13.51 29.93 -2.70
C GLY A 386 -12.77 30.74 -3.77
N VAL A 387 -13.20 31.99 -3.96
CA VAL A 387 -12.63 32.94 -4.92
C VAL A 387 -11.12 33.06 -4.72
N LEU A 388 -10.33 32.63 -5.72
CA LEU A 388 -9.08 33.31 -6.10
C LEU A 388 -8.91 33.25 -7.64
N THR A 389 -9.38 34.31 -8.31
CA THR A 389 -8.91 34.85 -9.60
C THR A 389 -7.38 34.70 -9.70
N PRO A 390 -6.76 34.55 -10.90
CA PRO A 390 -5.30 34.63 -11.05
C PRO A 390 -4.75 35.76 -10.19
N ILE A 391 -4.04 35.43 -9.10
CA ILE A 391 -3.81 36.36 -7.98
C ILE A 391 -2.68 37.37 -8.26
N GLY A 392 -2.40 37.57 -9.54
CA GLY A 392 -1.28 38.33 -10.07
C GLY A 392 -0.54 37.51 -11.11
N THR A 393 -0.05 38.20 -12.14
CA THR A 393 1.19 37.80 -12.79
C THR A 393 2.26 37.84 -11.72
N ASP A 394 2.95 36.72 -11.45
CA ASP A 394 4.33 36.84 -10.97
C ASP A 394 5.03 37.89 -11.85
N TYR A 395 6.05 38.59 -11.35
CA TYR A 395 6.77 39.60 -12.16
C TYR A 395 7.34 38.99 -13.47
N ALA A 396 7.25 37.67 -13.66
CA ALA A 396 7.52 36.87 -14.86
C ALA A 396 6.30 36.21 -15.60
N ASN A 397 5.04 36.67 -15.45
CA ASN A 397 3.85 36.24 -16.24
C ASN A 397 3.47 34.73 -16.19
N GLY A 398 3.13 34.17 -15.02
CA GLY A 398 2.60 32.79 -14.87
C GLY A 398 1.27 32.69 -14.12
N GLN A 399 0.55 31.56 -14.26
CA GLN A 399 -0.72 31.26 -13.56
C GLN A 399 -0.56 30.08 -12.58
N ILE A 400 -1.12 30.22 -11.37
CA ILE A 400 -1.04 29.19 -10.31
C ILE A 400 -2.39 28.47 -10.18
N PHE A 401 -2.34 27.15 -10.06
CA PHE A 401 -3.46 26.26 -9.77
C PHE A 401 -3.25 25.59 -8.40
N ASP A 402 -4.28 25.54 -7.56
CA ASP A 402 -4.35 24.70 -6.35
C ASP A 402 -5.28 23.54 -6.67
N LEU A 403 -4.74 22.33 -6.59
CA LEU A 403 -5.45 21.11 -6.97
C LEU A 403 -6.34 20.58 -5.85
N GLY A 404 -6.33 21.23 -4.68
CA GLY A 404 -7.12 20.85 -3.50
C GLY A 404 -6.61 19.61 -2.77
N GLN A 405 -5.63 18.90 -3.35
CA GLN A 405 -5.03 17.68 -2.84
C GLN A 405 -3.53 17.68 -3.17
N ASN A 406 -2.70 17.31 -2.19
CA ASN A 406 -1.29 17.02 -2.39
C ASN A 406 -1.10 15.56 -2.83
N PHE A 407 -0.40 15.30 -3.94
CA PHE A 407 -0.19 13.95 -4.46
C PHE A 407 1.10 13.83 -5.26
N ALA A 408 1.55 12.60 -5.55
CA ALA A 408 2.64 12.32 -6.48
C ALA A 408 2.13 12.12 -7.91
N GLY A 409 2.72 12.80 -8.89
CA GLY A 409 2.33 12.65 -10.29
C GLY A 409 2.84 13.76 -11.20
N TRP A 410 2.05 14.11 -12.22
CA TRP A 410 2.36 15.19 -13.16
C TRP A 410 1.09 15.82 -13.74
N CYS A 411 1.26 16.86 -14.55
CA CYS A 411 0.16 17.50 -15.28
C CYS A 411 0.35 17.47 -16.80
N ARG A 412 -0.78 17.41 -17.51
CA ARG A 412 -0.94 17.57 -18.95
C ARG A 412 -1.62 18.90 -19.21
N VAL A 413 -1.16 19.64 -20.22
CA VAL A 413 -1.85 20.83 -20.74
C VAL A 413 -2.18 20.64 -22.21
N THR A 414 -3.44 20.86 -22.58
CA THR A 414 -3.98 20.59 -23.93
C THR A 414 -4.49 21.85 -24.63
N GLY A 415 -4.77 21.75 -25.93
CA GLY A 415 -5.39 22.85 -26.68
C GLY A 415 -4.49 24.07 -26.84
N ILE A 416 -3.17 23.88 -26.81
CA ILE A 416 -2.20 24.96 -26.89
C ILE A 416 -2.08 25.43 -28.34
N ASN A 417 -2.16 26.73 -28.56
CA ASN A 417 -2.08 27.36 -29.87
C ASN A 417 -1.13 28.55 -29.82
N VAL A 418 0.16 28.29 -30.07
CA VAL A 418 1.23 29.29 -30.03
C VAL A 418 2.21 29.10 -31.19
N PRO A 419 3.08 30.09 -31.50
CA PRO A 419 4.09 29.93 -32.54
C PRO A 419 5.10 28.80 -32.25
N THR A 420 5.82 28.37 -33.29
CA THR A 420 6.93 27.42 -33.13
C THR A 420 8.03 27.98 -32.23
N SER A 421 8.73 27.11 -31.51
CA SER A 421 9.79 27.44 -30.54
C SER A 421 9.32 28.22 -29.30
N TYR A 422 8.02 28.29 -29.06
CA TYR A 422 7.47 28.86 -27.83
C TYR A 422 7.77 27.93 -26.63
N ILE A 423 8.07 28.50 -25.47
CA ILE A 423 8.47 27.74 -24.28
C ILE A 423 7.38 27.81 -23.23
N VAL A 424 6.97 26.64 -22.73
CA VAL A 424 6.03 26.49 -21.61
C VAL A 424 6.73 25.75 -20.48
N GLN A 425 6.53 26.19 -19.24
CA GLN A 425 7.06 25.51 -18.06
C GLN A 425 5.96 25.18 -17.06
N LEU A 426 6.02 23.97 -16.49
CA LEU A 426 5.15 23.48 -15.43
C LEU A 426 6.02 23.30 -14.18
N ARG A 427 5.78 24.09 -13.13
CA ARG A 427 6.53 24.05 -11.86
C ARG A 427 5.63 23.57 -10.74
N HIS A 428 6.16 22.69 -9.90
CA HIS A 428 5.36 21.94 -8.92
C HIS A 428 5.80 22.28 -7.50
N SER A 429 4.85 22.35 -6.57
CA SER A 429 5.15 22.58 -5.15
C SER A 429 4.06 22.09 -4.20
N GLU A 430 4.45 21.71 -2.98
CA GLU A 430 3.56 21.44 -1.85
C GLU A 430 3.05 22.72 -1.16
N TYR A 431 3.75 23.85 -1.32
CA TYR A 431 3.51 25.12 -0.63
C TYR A 431 3.18 26.28 -1.58
N ARG A 432 2.50 27.29 -1.03
CA ARG A 432 2.28 28.58 -1.71
C ARG A 432 2.82 29.73 -0.86
N TYR A 433 3.39 30.74 -1.52
CA TYR A 433 3.66 32.04 -0.89
C TYR A 433 2.38 32.88 -0.85
N SER A 434 2.03 33.41 0.31
CA SER A 434 1.06 34.50 0.43
C SER A 434 1.29 35.31 1.71
N GLN A 435 0.91 36.59 1.71
CA GLN A 435 1.01 37.46 2.89
C GLN A 435 0.24 36.88 4.09
N GLY A 436 -0.86 36.14 3.85
CA GLY A 436 -1.65 35.49 4.89
C GLY A 436 -1.10 34.14 5.35
N THR A 437 -0.21 33.51 4.58
CA THR A 437 0.30 32.15 4.83
C THR A 437 1.72 32.19 5.42
N ASN A 438 2.63 32.98 4.83
CA ASN A 438 4.06 32.96 5.20
C ASN A 438 4.58 34.31 5.72
N GLY A 439 3.72 35.34 5.84
CA GLY A 439 4.13 36.70 6.21
C GLY A 439 4.98 37.43 5.16
N ILE A 440 5.23 36.77 4.02
CA ILE A 440 6.03 37.27 2.89
C ILE A 440 5.12 38.03 1.91
N ARG A 441 5.54 39.21 1.45
CA ARG A 441 4.87 39.98 0.39
C ARG A 441 5.20 39.42 -1.01
N PHE A 442 4.94 38.14 -1.22
CA PHE A 442 5.14 37.45 -2.49
C PHE A 442 3.93 36.55 -2.77
N ASN A 443 3.46 36.54 -4.01
CA ASN A 443 2.39 35.67 -4.50
C ASN A 443 3.04 34.68 -5.49
N GLY A 444 3.15 33.41 -5.11
CA GLY A 444 3.91 32.42 -5.86
C GLY A 444 3.79 31.00 -5.28
N ILE A 445 4.53 30.06 -5.84
CA ILE A 445 4.79 28.75 -5.21
C ILE A 445 6.07 28.82 -4.37
N ASP A 446 6.10 28.11 -3.27
CA ASP A 446 7.26 28.03 -2.38
C ASP A 446 7.95 26.69 -2.58
N THR A 447 9.25 26.71 -2.91
CA THR A 447 10.01 25.51 -3.28
C THR A 447 11.16 25.25 -2.31
N GLU A 448 11.17 25.88 -1.13
CA GLU A 448 12.25 25.73 -0.15
C GLU A 448 12.39 24.28 0.30
N ASN A 449 11.27 23.60 0.57
CA ASN A 449 11.24 22.19 1.02
C ASN A 449 11.53 21.14 -0.08
N LEU A 450 11.95 21.56 -1.29
CA LEU A 450 12.36 20.64 -2.34
C LEU A 450 13.85 20.24 -2.25
N ASP A 451 14.64 20.89 -1.38
CA ASP A 451 16.08 20.62 -1.20
C ASP A 451 16.91 20.77 -2.49
N SER A 452 16.98 21.99 -3.01
CA SER A 452 17.83 22.41 -4.15
C SER A 452 17.52 21.78 -5.52
N ILE A 453 16.32 21.23 -5.73
CA ILE A 453 15.86 20.74 -7.05
C ILE A 453 14.81 21.67 -7.65
N ALA A 454 14.60 21.54 -8.96
CA ALA A 454 13.71 22.42 -9.70
C ALA A 454 12.24 21.95 -9.75
N ALA A 455 11.98 20.63 -9.78
CA ALA A 455 10.66 20.04 -10.02
C ALA A 455 9.89 20.73 -11.17
N THR A 456 10.56 20.93 -12.30
CA THR A 456 10.09 21.77 -13.42
C THR A 456 10.14 21.02 -14.74
N ASP A 457 9.00 20.94 -15.42
CA ASP A 457 8.90 20.41 -16.78
C ASP A 457 8.89 21.54 -17.80
N THR A 458 9.76 21.49 -18.80
CA THR A 458 9.94 22.51 -19.82
C THR A 458 9.63 21.94 -21.20
N PHE A 459 8.77 22.61 -21.95
CA PHE A 459 8.33 22.17 -23.28
C PHE A 459 8.63 23.26 -24.31
N VAL A 460 9.35 22.89 -25.38
CA VAL A 460 9.55 23.72 -26.58
C VAL A 460 8.58 23.24 -27.65
N LEU A 461 7.63 24.10 -27.99
CA LEU A 461 6.50 23.78 -28.85
C LEU A 461 6.86 23.84 -30.32
N ASN A 462 6.23 23.01 -31.14
CA ASN A 462 6.48 22.99 -32.59
C ASN A 462 5.54 23.94 -33.37
N GLY A 463 4.51 24.46 -32.72
CA GLY A 463 3.55 25.40 -33.30
C GLY A 463 2.38 24.72 -34.04
N SER A 464 2.13 23.44 -33.74
CA SER A 464 0.95 22.73 -34.23
C SER A 464 -0.32 23.28 -33.58
N VAL A 465 -1.43 23.18 -34.30
CA VAL A 465 -2.76 23.53 -33.75
C VAL A 465 -3.14 22.52 -32.68
N ASN A 466 -3.65 23.01 -31.54
CA ASN A 466 -4.06 22.21 -30.39
C ASN A 466 -2.97 21.26 -29.86
N GLU A 467 -1.75 21.77 -29.72
CA GLU A 467 -0.63 21.02 -29.17
C GLU A 467 -0.92 20.60 -27.71
N THR A 468 -0.38 19.45 -27.29
CA THR A 468 -0.51 18.89 -25.95
C THR A 468 0.86 18.63 -25.37
N ILE A 469 1.06 19.05 -24.12
CA ILE A 469 2.30 18.83 -23.37
C ILE A 469 2.04 17.92 -22.17
N GLU A 470 2.94 16.98 -21.95
CA GLU A 470 2.93 16.05 -20.81
C GLU A 470 4.33 15.46 -20.62
N PRO A 471 4.83 15.36 -19.37
CA PRO A 471 6.10 14.68 -19.11
C PRO A 471 5.95 13.15 -19.20
N MET A 472 7.05 12.45 -19.49
CA MET A 472 7.04 11.00 -19.71
C MET A 472 7.85 10.20 -18.66
N PHE A 473 8.99 10.74 -18.22
CA PHE A 473 9.99 10.01 -17.42
C PHE A 473 10.36 10.73 -16.12
N THR A 474 9.39 11.42 -15.51
CA THR A 474 9.55 12.11 -14.23
C THR A 474 8.22 12.14 -13.47
N TYR A 475 8.26 12.52 -12.20
CA TYR A 475 7.09 12.77 -11.38
C TYR A 475 7.45 13.76 -10.27
N HIS A 476 6.44 14.41 -9.69
CA HIS A 476 6.58 15.42 -8.65
C HIS A 476 5.57 15.17 -7.53
N GLY A 477 5.91 15.52 -6.30
CA GLY A 477 4.94 15.63 -5.20
C GLY A 477 4.47 17.08 -5.07
N PHE A 478 3.17 17.34 -5.21
CA PHE A 478 2.65 18.70 -5.25
C PHE A 478 1.14 18.79 -5.01
N ARG A 479 0.74 19.98 -4.56
CA ARG A 479 -0.64 20.46 -4.54
C ARG A 479 -0.83 21.65 -5.47
N TYR A 480 0.22 22.46 -5.63
CA TYR A 480 0.21 23.67 -6.43
C TYR A 480 1.01 23.49 -7.72
N LEU A 481 0.43 23.95 -8.82
CA LEU A 481 1.05 23.98 -10.14
C LEU A 481 1.17 25.43 -10.61
N LEU A 482 2.38 25.87 -10.97
CA LEU A 482 2.62 27.15 -11.65
C LEU A 482 2.90 26.87 -13.14
N VAL A 483 2.04 27.43 -14.01
CA VAL A 483 2.19 27.38 -15.47
C VAL A 483 2.80 28.70 -15.96
N ASN A 484 4.02 28.64 -16.48
CA ASN A 484 4.71 29.78 -17.08
C ASN A 484 4.73 29.67 -18.61
N GLY A 485 4.75 30.82 -19.28
CA GLY A 485 4.87 30.91 -20.74
C GLY A 485 3.52 31.06 -21.45
N LEU A 486 2.44 30.46 -20.95
CA LEU A 486 1.11 30.58 -21.57
C LEU A 486 0.26 31.67 -20.91
N PRO A 487 -0.34 32.61 -21.67
CA PRO A 487 -1.33 33.54 -21.12
C PRO A 487 -2.73 32.88 -21.07
N ASN A 488 -3.47 33.11 -19.98
CA ASN A 488 -4.89 32.75 -19.85
C ASN A 488 -5.24 31.27 -20.07
N VAL A 489 -4.43 30.35 -19.54
CA VAL A 489 -4.74 28.92 -19.47
C VAL A 489 -6.04 28.72 -18.70
N ASP A 490 -7.02 28.11 -19.35
CA ASP A 490 -8.28 27.65 -18.73
C ASP A 490 -8.02 26.31 -18.02
N SER A 491 -8.62 26.09 -16.86
CA SER A 491 -8.47 24.82 -16.14
C SER A 491 -8.88 23.58 -16.92
N SER A 492 -9.84 23.69 -17.83
CA SER A 492 -10.25 22.58 -18.68
C SER A 492 -9.12 22.11 -19.60
N GLN A 493 -8.09 22.94 -19.78
CA GLN A 493 -6.87 22.59 -20.50
C GLN A 493 -5.88 21.82 -19.64
N VAL A 494 -5.93 21.98 -18.32
CA VAL A 494 -5.00 21.37 -17.37
C VAL A 494 -5.63 20.09 -16.82
N THR A 495 -4.91 18.98 -16.84
CA THR A 495 -5.33 17.76 -16.14
C THR A 495 -4.11 17.21 -15.42
N CYS A 496 -4.24 16.90 -14.13
CA CYS A 496 -3.14 16.34 -13.36
C CYS A 496 -3.46 14.90 -12.97
N TYR A 497 -2.47 14.02 -13.05
CA TYR A 497 -2.67 12.60 -12.83
C TYR A 497 -1.89 12.19 -11.58
N PRO A 498 -2.54 11.61 -10.56
CA PRO A 498 -1.84 10.85 -9.55
C PRO A 498 -1.18 9.65 -10.22
N VAL A 499 0.07 9.39 -9.84
CA VAL A 499 0.89 8.34 -10.42
C VAL A 499 1.47 7.54 -9.28
N HIS A 500 1.22 6.23 -9.30
CA HIS A 500 1.70 5.29 -8.30
C HIS A 500 1.65 3.86 -8.85
N THR A 501 2.28 2.93 -8.14
CA THR A 501 2.11 1.49 -8.35
C THR A 501 0.63 1.15 -8.35
N GLN A 502 0.20 0.42 -9.37
CA GLN A 502 -1.18 -0.01 -9.51
C GLN A 502 -1.63 -0.82 -8.29
N THR A 503 -2.76 -0.46 -7.70
CA THR A 503 -3.33 -1.18 -6.57
C THR A 503 -4.85 -1.10 -6.56
N SER A 504 -5.46 -1.81 -5.60
CA SER A 504 -6.89 -1.80 -5.35
C SER A 504 -7.15 -1.27 -3.94
N LEU A 505 -8.11 -0.37 -3.77
CA LEU A 505 -8.61 0.00 -2.45
C LEU A 505 -9.41 -1.18 -1.89
N ILE A 506 -8.88 -1.84 -0.85
CA ILE A 506 -9.51 -3.01 -0.22
C ILE A 506 -10.08 -2.70 1.16
N GLY A 507 -9.67 -1.58 1.76
CA GLY A 507 -10.13 -1.10 3.05
C GLY A 507 -10.97 0.15 2.93
N ASN A 508 -12.00 0.25 3.76
CA ASN A 508 -12.72 1.49 4.03
C ASN A 508 -12.92 1.62 5.53
N PHE A 509 -12.79 2.84 6.05
CA PHE A 509 -13.03 3.17 7.44
C PHE A 509 -13.77 4.51 7.49
N SER A 510 -14.81 4.60 8.32
CA SER A 510 -15.51 5.84 8.64
C SER A 510 -15.95 5.85 10.11
N SER A 511 -16.11 7.03 10.67
CA SER A 511 -16.51 7.21 12.07
C SER A 511 -17.36 8.47 12.27
N SER A 512 -17.91 8.63 13.48
CA SER A 512 -18.56 9.87 13.90
C SER A 512 -17.60 11.06 14.13
N SER A 513 -16.28 10.83 14.12
CA SER A 513 -15.29 11.89 14.33
C SER A 513 -14.77 12.42 12.98
N VAL A 514 -15.05 13.70 12.71
CA VAL A 514 -14.54 14.39 11.51
C VAL A 514 -13.01 14.37 11.47
N VAL A 515 -12.36 14.51 12.63
CA VAL A 515 -10.90 14.47 12.75
C VAL A 515 -10.35 13.12 12.29
N LEU A 516 -10.88 12.01 12.82
CA LEU A 516 -10.39 10.66 12.49
C LEU A 516 -10.64 10.35 11.01
N ASN A 517 -11.76 10.78 10.46
CA ASN A 517 -12.08 10.63 9.04
C ASN A 517 -11.09 11.41 8.15
N GLN A 518 -10.70 12.62 8.56
CA GLN A 518 -9.70 13.41 7.84
C GLN A 518 -8.29 12.80 7.95
N ILE A 519 -7.94 12.22 9.10
CA ILE A 519 -6.68 11.47 9.25
C ILE A 519 -6.66 10.28 8.29
N GLN A 520 -7.76 9.51 8.21
CA GLN A 520 -7.87 8.40 7.27
C GLN A 520 -7.73 8.85 5.80
N HIS A 521 -8.36 9.96 5.41
CA HIS A 521 -8.19 10.55 4.08
C HIS A 521 -6.71 10.87 3.79
N ASN A 522 -6.05 11.55 4.71
CA ASN A 522 -4.65 11.95 4.57
C ASN A 522 -3.71 10.73 4.49
N ILE A 523 -3.95 9.69 5.29
CA ILE A 523 -3.20 8.43 5.26
C ILE A 523 -3.26 7.80 3.86
N LEU A 524 -4.46 7.70 3.29
CA LEU A 524 -4.68 7.06 1.99
C LEU A 524 -3.91 7.79 0.88
N TRP A 525 -3.96 9.12 0.84
CA TRP A 525 -3.21 9.91 -0.15
C TRP A 525 -1.70 9.88 0.06
N SER A 526 -1.22 9.91 1.31
CA SER A 526 0.21 9.79 1.60
C SER A 526 0.76 8.43 1.19
N GLN A 527 0.01 7.35 1.47
CA GLN A 527 0.42 6.00 1.10
C GLN A 527 0.49 5.84 -0.42
N LEU A 528 -0.54 6.27 -1.16
CA LEU A 528 -0.54 6.21 -2.63
C LEU A 528 0.62 7.02 -3.23
N SER A 529 0.82 8.26 -2.77
CA SER A 529 1.89 9.14 -3.27
C SER A 529 3.28 8.54 -3.09
N ASN A 530 3.45 7.71 -2.06
CA ASN A 530 4.71 7.09 -1.68
C ASN A 530 4.84 5.62 -2.11
N THR A 531 3.96 5.15 -2.98
CA THR A 531 4.03 3.80 -3.55
C THR A 531 4.54 3.88 -5.00
N MET A 532 5.82 4.18 -5.19
CA MET A 532 6.43 4.46 -6.51
C MET A 532 7.46 3.40 -6.89
N SER A 533 7.00 2.17 -7.17
CA SER A 533 7.83 0.94 -7.26
C SER A 533 8.59 0.54 -5.97
N LEU A 534 8.73 1.49 -5.05
CA LEU A 534 9.28 1.38 -3.70
C LEU A 534 8.40 2.17 -2.72
N PRO A 535 8.39 1.81 -1.42
CA PRO A 535 7.75 2.62 -0.39
C PRO A 535 8.66 3.81 -0.08
N THR A 536 8.48 4.92 -0.79
CA THR A 536 9.33 6.12 -0.66
C THR A 536 8.98 6.91 0.60
N ASP A 537 9.94 7.52 1.27
CA ASP A 537 9.71 8.46 2.38
C ASP A 537 8.76 9.62 1.98
N CYS A 538 9.13 10.31 0.90
CA CYS A 538 8.40 11.43 0.35
C CYS A 538 8.47 11.43 -1.20
N PRO A 539 7.54 12.09 -1.90
CA PRO A 539 7.50 12.09 -3.37
C PRO A 539 8.06 13.35 -4.04
N GLN A 540 8.33 14.43 -3.30
CA GLN A 540 8.60 15.77 -3.88
C GLN A 540 10.08 16.13 -3.95
N ARG A 541 10.85 15.98 -2.85
CA ARG A 541 12.21 16.52 -2.73
C ARG A 541 13.27 15.61 -3.35
N ASN A 542 14.54 15.96 -3.17
CA ASN A 542 15.70 15.27 -3.74
C ASN A 542 16.03 13.91 -3.09
N GLU A 543 15.05 13.25 -2.48
CA GLU A 543 15.22 12.05 -1.65
C GLU A 543 14.54 10.83 -2.28
N ARG A 544 13.25 10.58 -1.98
CA ARG A 544 12.39 9.56 -2.63
C ARG A 544 13.00 8.16 -2.55
N ARG A 545 13.41 7.76 -1.35
CA ARG A 545 14.14 6.53 -1.03
C ARG A 545 13.25 5.53 -0.32
N GLY A 546 13.52 4.24 -0.53
CA GLY A 546 12.91 3.16 0.24
C GLY A 546 13.44 3.11 1.67
N TRP A 547 13.14 4.12 2.48
CA TRP A 547 13.52 4.16 3.89
C TRP A 547 12.80 3.07 4.68
N MET A 548 13.60 2.25 5.36
CA MET A 548 13.12 1.06 6.02
C MET A 548 12.22 1.39 7.22
N GLY A 549 12.59 2.37 8.04
CA GLY A 549 11.81 2.78 9.22
C GLY A 549 10.37 3.15 8.86
N ASP A 550 10.21 4.00 7.85
CA ASP A 550 8.95 4.47 7.29
C ASP A 550 8.08 3.32 6.80
N ALA A 551 8.64 2.48 5.91
CA ALA A 551 7.95 1.31 5.38
C ALA A 551 7.56 0.32 6.48
N GLY A 552 8.42 0.11 7.47
CA GLY A 552 8.18 -0.78 8.60
C GLY A 552 7.11 -0.28 9.57
N LEU A 553 6.96 1.04 9.72
CA LEU A 553 5.94 1.66 10.56
C LEU A 553 4.56 1.70 9.89
N SER A 554 4.51 1.80 8.56
CA SER A 554 3.26 1.97 7.80
C SER A 554 2.74 0.71 7.08
N VAL A 555 3.47 -0.41 7.12
CA VAL A 555 3.06 -1.60 6.36
C VAL A 555 1.68 -2.13 6.75
N ASP A 556 1.31 -2.03 8.02
CA ASP A 556 0.08 -2.64 8.51
C ASP A 556 -1.16 -1.84 8.09
N GLU A 557 -1.16 -0.49 8.17
CA GLU A 557 -2.28 0.27 7.60
C GLU A 557 -2.30 0.19 6.08
N ALA A 558 -1.14 0.15 5.43
CA ALA A 558 -1.06 0.00 3.98
C ALA A 558 -1.77 -1.28 3.52
N LEU A 559 -1.55 -2.41 4.21
CA LEU A 559 -2.19 -3.70 3.90
C LEU A 559 -3.66 -3.80 4.33
N PHE A 560 -4.13 -2.99 5.29
CA PHE A 560 -5.57 -2.86 5.54
C PHE A 560 -6.28 -2.05 4.47
N ASN A 561 -5.61 -1.04 3.90
CA ASN A 561 -6.22 -0.11 2.95
C ASN A 561 -6.10 -0.56 1.50
N PHE A 562 -4.96 -1.14 1.09
CA PHE A 562 -4.63 -1.41 -0.31
C PHE A 562 -4.13 -2.84 -0.55
N ASP A 563 -4.41 -3.39 -1.73
CA ASP A 563 -3.83 -4.65 -2.19
C ASP A 563 -2.37 -4.45 -2.62
N LEU A 564 -1.47 -4.39 -1.63
CA LEU A 564 -0.03 -4.14 -1.79
C LEU A 564 0.84 -5.35 -1.45
N ILE A 565 0.27 -6.56 -1.43
CA ILE A 565 1.01 -7.79 -1.10
C ILE A 565 2.21 -7.99 -2.03
N GLN A 566 1.99 -7.94 -3.35
CA GLN A 566 3.07 -8.11 -4.33
C GLN A 566 4.10 -6.98 -4.30
N PHE A 567 3.68 -5.76 -3.95
CA PHE A 567 4.56 -4.62 -3.79
C PHE A 567 5.54 -4.82 -2.62
N TYR A 568 5.04 -5.23 -1.44
CA TYR A 568 5.89 -5.49 -0.28
C TYR A 568 6.71 -6.79 -0.41
N LEU A 569 6.23 -7.81 -1.12
CA LEU A 569 7.04 -8.99 -1.45
C LEU A 569 8.25 -8.62 -2.32
N ASN A 570 8.06 -7.74 -3.31
CA ASN A 570 9.18 -7.20 -4.09
C ASN A 570 10.19 -6.47 -3.19
N PHE A 571 9.70 -5.64 -2.27
CA PHE A 571 10.56 -4.91 -1.32
C PHE A 571 11.32 -5.85 -0.37
N LEU A 572 10.70 -6.90 0.17
CA LEU A 572 11.37 -7.92 0.98
C LEU A 572 12.47 -8.68 0.22
N THR A 573 12.21 -9.03 -1.04
CA THR A 573 13.23 -9.62 -1.91
C THR A 573 14.40 -8.66 -2.11
N MET A 574 14.14 -7.37 -2.32
CA MET A 574 15.22 -6.38 -2.43
C MET A 574 16.02 -6.23 -1.14
N ILE A 575 15.37 -6.25 0.03
CA ILE A 575 16.07 -6.22 1.32
C ILE A 575 17.02 -7.42 1.42
N GLN A 576 16.53 -8.61 1.07
CA GLN A 576 17.33 -9.84 1.06
C GLN A 576 18.51 -9.76 0.09
N ASP A 577 18.29 -9.27 -1.13
CA ASP A 577 19.34 -9.12 -2.16
C ASP A 577 20.46 -8.15 -1.74
N ASN A 578 20.15 -7.18 -0.87
CA ASN A 578 21.08 -6.17 -0.37
C ASN A 578 21.66 -6.50 1.02
N GLN A 579 21.29 -7.63 1.62
CA GLN A 579 21.82 -8.03 2.92
C GLN A 579 23.30 -8.42 2.79
N ALA A 580 24.14 -7.85 3.65
CA ALA A 580 25.56 -8.15 3.69
C ALA A 580 25.82 -9.59 4.19
N ALA A 581 27.01 -10.12 3.89
CA ALA A 581 27.39 -11.48 4.28
C ALA A 581 27.42 -11.70 5.80
N ASP A 582 27.60 -10.63 6.58
CA ASP A 582 27.50 -10.65 8.03
C ASP A 582 26.06 -10.40 8.52
N GLY A 583 25.05 -10.47 7.67
CA GLY A 583 23.64 -10.29 8.05
C GLY A 583 23.22 -8.84 8.25
N ALA A 584 24.12 -7.86 8.14
CA ALA A 584 23.74 -6.44 8.20
C ALA A 584 22.80 -6.07 7.03
N ILE A 585 21.74 -5.34 7.34
CA ILE A 585 20.89 -4.64 6.37
C ILE A 585 21.12 -3.13 6.52
N SER A 586 20.55 -2.32 5.63
CA SER A 586 20.79 -0.88 5.57
C SER A 586 19.51 -0.06 5.78
N ASP A 587 19.65 1.22 6.12
CA ASP A 587 18.51 2.11 6.38
C ASP A 587 17.62 2.36 5.17
N THR A 588 18.19 2.29 3.95
CA THR A 588 17.45 2.44 2.69
C THR A 588 17.67 1.24 1.79
N VAL A 589 16.63 0.83 1.07
CA VAL A 589 16.71 -0.22 0.05
C VAL A 589 16.07 0.28 -1.24
N PRO A 590 16.80 0.42 -2.37
CA PRO A 590 18.25 0.23 -2.54
C PRO A 590 19.12 1.13 -1.65
N PHE A 591 20.27 0.62 -1.20
CA PHE A 591 21.14 1.36 -0.29
C PHE A 591 21.83 2.52 -0.98
N THR A 592 21.33 3.72 -0.72
CA THR A 592 21.81 4.95 -1.35
C THR A 592 22.13 6.02 -0.32
N VAL A 593 21.42 6.06 0.80
CA VAL A 593 21.64 6.99 1.91
C VAL A 593 21.45 6.25 3.25
N GLY A 594 21.97 6.82 4.34
CA GLY A 594 21.91 6.24 5.68
C GLY A 594 23.05 5.27 5.99
N PHE A 595 22.81 4.40 6.97
CA PHE A 595 23.81 3.53 7.58
C PHE A 595 23.62 2.04 7.23
N SER A 596 24.71 1.29 7.36
CA SER A 596 24.75 -0.17 7.32
C SER A 596 25.83 -0.65 8.31
N PRO A 597 25.51 -1.42 9.37
CA PRO A 597 24.17 -1.87 9.76
C PRO A 597 23.17 -0.73 9.95
N ALA A 598 21.91 -0.98 9.61
CA ALA A 598 20.81 -0.04 9.78
C ALA A 598 20.62 0.33 11.26
N ASP A 599 20.02 1.50 11.53
CA ASP A 599 19.43 1.79 12.83
C ASP A 599 18.47 0.65 13.19
N PRO A 600 18.47 0.11 14.42
CA PRO A 600 17.55 -0.96 14.79
C PRO A 600 16.07 -0.67 14.48
N ASN A 601 15.62 0.59 14.61
CA ASN A 601 14.25 1.01 14.29
C ASN A 601 13.97 1.13 12.78
N TRP A 602 15.00 1.15 11.94
CA TRP A 602 14.88 1.01 10.50
C TRP A 602 14.97 -0.46 10.10
N GLY A 603 15.97 -1.19 10.61
CA GLY A 603 16.17 -2.60 10.30
C GLY A 603 15.00 -3.51 10.71
N THR A 604 14.27 -3.17 11.77
CA THR A 604 13.03 -3.88 12.19
C THR A 604 11.98 -4.01 11.08
N ALA A 605 12.02 -3.14 10.06
CA ALA A 605 11.13 -3.24 8.91
C ALA A 605 11.19 -4.60 8.22
N TYR A 606 12.36 -5.25 8.20
CA TYR A 606 12.50 -6.53 7.54
C TYR A 606 11.60 -7.60 8.17
N ILE A 607 11.58 -7.67 9.51
CA ILE A 607 10.74 -8.60 10.25
C ILE A 607 9.28 -8.13 10.35
N LYS A 608 9.03 -6.81 10.50
CA LYS A 608 7.68 -6.25 10.58
C LYS A 608 6.88 -6.45 9.28
N ILE A 609 7.48 -6.15 8.12
CA ILE A 609 6.83 -6.34 6.82
C ILE A 609 6.56 -7.82 6.57
N THR A 610 7.53 -8.69 6.88
CA THR A 610 7.37 -10.15 6.77
C THR A 610 6.21 -10.66 7.63
N TRP A 611 6.12 -10.19 8.88
CA TRP A 611 5.02 -10.55 9.79
C TRP A 611 3.66 -10.04 9.30
N ALA A 612 3.59 -8.77 8.89
CA ALA A 612 2.35 -8.18 8.40
C ALA A 612 1.83 -8.92 7.16
N LEU A 613 2.69 -9.23 6.19
CA LEU A 613 2.31 -10.03 5.04
C LEU A 613 1.77 -11.41 5.43
N TYR A 614 2.39 -12.09 6.40
CA TYR A 614 1.88 -13.35 6.93
C TYR A 614 0.49 -13.18 7.58
N GLU A 615 0.27 -12.16 8.42
CA GLU A 615 -1.04 -11.95 9.06
C GLU A 615 -2.15 -11.67 8.04
N HIS A 616 -1.86 -10.83 7.04
CA HIS A 616 -2.82 -10.40 6.03
C HIS A 616 -3.09 -11.43 4.92
N THR A 617 -2.19 -12.41 4.74
CA THR A 617 -2.35 -13.49 3.76
C THR A 617 -2.71 -14.84 4.37
N GLY A 618 -2.27 -15.10 5.60
CA GLY A 618 -2.23 -16.43 6.20
C GLY A 618 -1.16 -17.35 5.61
N ASP A 619 -0.28 -16.87 4.73
CA ASP A 619 0.72 -17.69 4.05
C ASP A 619 1.99 -17.86 4.89
N ILE A 620 2.11 -19.04 5.51
CA ILE A 620 3.29 -19.43 6.29
C ILE A 620 4.57 -19.50 5.45
N THR A 621 4.47 -19.63 4.13
CA THR A 621 5.65 -19.77 3.26
C THR A 621 6.42 -18.45 3.11
N ILE A 622 5.75 -17.31 3.31
CA ILE A 622 6.41 -16.00 3.41
C ILE A 622 7.38 -16.00 4.61
N LEU A 623 6.92 -16.48 5.77
CA LEU A 623 7.79 -16.61 6.95
C LEU A 623 8.97 -17.54 6.67
N GLN A 624 8.72 -18.68 6.01
CA GLN A 624 9.76 -19.66 5.68
C GLN A 624 10.83 -19.08 4.74
N GLN A 625 10.42 -18.33 3.72
CA GLN A 625 11.31 -17.76 2.70
C GLN A 625 12.34 -16.80 3.30
N TYR A 626 11.91 -15.94 4.23
CA TYR A 626 12.76 -14.89 4.80
C TYR A 626 13.33 -15.23 6.19
N TYR A 627 13.00 -16.40 6.75
CA TYR A 627 13.42 -16.80 8.09
C TYR A 627 14.93 -16.73 8.32
N THR A 628 15.71 -17.31 7.41
CA THR A 628 17.18 -17.43 7.55
C THR A 628 17.85 -16.05 7.51
N SER A 629 17.41 -15.16 6.62
CA SER A 629 17.96 -13.81 6.47
C SER A 629 17.53 -12.88 7.61
N ILE A 630 16.29 -13.00 8.10
CA ILE A 630 15.85 -12.29 9.32
C ILE A 630 16.68 -12.72 10.53
N ARG A 631 16.93 -14.03 10.68
CA ARG A 631 17.81 -14.52 11.76
C ARG A 631 19.21 -13.90 11.65
N ALA A 632 19.77 -13.83 10.45
CA ALA A 632 21.09 -13.22 10.23
C ALA A 632 21.14 -11.74 10.65
N TRP A 633 20.05 -11.00 10.44
CA TRP A 633 19.90 -9.62 10.94
C TRP A 633 19.91 -9.58 12.48
N ILE A 634 19.12 -10.42 13.14
CA ILE A 634 19.08 -10.49 14.60
C ILE A 634 20.45 -10.90 15.18
N ASP A 635 21.16 -11.81 14.52
CA ASP A 635 22.52 -12.22 14.90
C ASP A 635 23.55 -11.11 14.66
N CYS A 636 23.31 -10.21 13.69
CA CYS A 636 24.08 -8.98 13.52
C CYS A 636 23.87 -8.04 14.72
N LEU A 637 22.62 -7.72 15.07
CA LEU A 637 22.29 -6.91 16.25
C LEU A 637 22.84 -7.53 17.55
N THR A 638 22.74 -8.85 17.70
CA THR A 638 23.27 -9.58 18.86
C THR A 638 24.78 -9.41 18.99
N ARG A 639 25.53 -9.40 17.89
CA ARG A 639 26.98 -9.14 17.91
C ARG A 639 27.30 -7.70 18.29
N GLN A 640 26.53 -6.72 17.81
CA GLN A 640 26.70 -5.32 18.22
C GLN A 640 26.41 -5.15 19.72
N TYR A 641 25.33 -5.77 20.21
CA TYR A 641 24.96 -5.78 21.63
C TYR A 641 26.07 -6.38 22.50
N ARG A 642 26.64 -7.53 22.12
CA ARG A 642 27.70 -8.19 22.90
C ARG A 642 28.97 -7.35 23.07
N GLN A 643 29.18 -6.32 22.24
CA GLN A 643 30.33 -5.42 22.34
C GLN A 643 30.09 -4.26 23.32
N THR A 644 28.84 -3.85 23.52
CA THR A 644 28.50 -2.56 24.13
C THR A 644 27.51 -2.64 25.29
N GLY A 645 26.70 -3.71 25.38
CA GLY A 645 25.54 -3.77 26.27
C GLY A 645 24.41 -2.83 25.81
N LEU A 646 23.25 -2.87 26.47
CA LEU A 646 22.12 -2.01 26.13
C LEU A 646 22.36 -0.53 26.46
N ALA A 647 23.16 -0.24 27.50
CA ALA A 647 23.47 1.12 27.93
C ALA A 647 24.21 1.96 26.87
N HIS A 648 24.91 1.31 25.95
CA HIS A 648 25.67 1.93 24.86
C HIS A 648 25.34 1.30 23.51
N PHE A 649 24.16 0.70 23.39
CA PHE A 649 23.72 0.10 22.14
C PHE A 649 23.55 1.18 21.08
N PHE A 650 23.99 0.89 19.86
CA PHE A 650 24.05 1.86 18.77
C PHE A 650 22.65 2.23 18.28
N GLY A 651 22.53 3.45 17.78
CA GLY A 651 21.38 4.00 17.08
C GLY A 651 21.84 5.21 16.26
N HIS A 652 21.06 5.61 15.27
CA HIS A 652 21.38 6.69 14.34
C HIS A 652 20.33 7.80 14.35
N TRP A 653 19.05 7.44 14.36
CA TRP A 653 17.94 8.37 14.13
C TRP A 653 17.07 8.60 15.38
N GLY A 654 16.93 7.58 16.23
CA GLY A 654 16.11 7.65 17.44
C GLY A 654 14.61 7.68 17.15
N ASP A 655 13.84 8.29 18.04
CA ASP A 655 12.39 8.47 17.91
C ASP A 655 12.12 9.70 17.04
N TRP A 656 12.45 9.58 15.75
CA TRP A 656 12.55 10.68 14.78
C TRP A 656 11.36 11.65 14.83
N VAL A 657 11.65 12.95 14.66
CA VAL A 657 10.71 14.09 14.69
C VAL A 657 9.78 14.16 15.92
N PRO A 658 10.31 14.07 17.16
CA PRO A 658 9.50 14.25 18.35
C PRO A 658 9.13 15.73 18.54
N ALA A 659 7.95 16.00 19.10
CA ALA A 659 7.55 17.37 19.45
C ALA A 659 8.23 17.90 20.73
N ALA A 660 8.77 17.00 21.55
CA ALA A 660 9.64 17.29 22.69
C ALA A 660 11.09 16.92 22.38
N PRO A 661 12.08 17.32 23.20
CA PRO A 661 13.45 16.84 23.06
C PRO A 661 13.54 15.31 22.98
N MET A 662 14.38 14.82 22.07
CA MET A 662 14.62 13.39 21.86
C MET A 662 15.04 12.71 23.17
N THR A 663 14.44 11.56 23.46
CA THR A 663 14.81 10.75 24.63
C THR A 663 16.10 9.93 24.38
N ASN A 664 16.47 9.05 25.31
CA ASN A 664 17.68 8.26 25.24
C ASN A 664 17.73 7.36 23.99
N LEU A 665 18.70 7.61 23.12
CA LEU A 665 18.88 6.90 21.85
C LEU A 665 19.09 5.39 22.02
N SER A 666 19.86 4.98 23.03
CA SER A 666 20.11 3.55 23.30
C SER A 666 18.86 2.84 23.80
N LEU A 667 17.98 3.50 24.56
CA LEU A 667 16.66 2.97 24.93
C LEU A 667 15.81 2.71 23.68
N ILE A 668 15.70 3.70 22.79
CA ILE A 668 14.91 3.60 21.55
C ILE A 668 15.43 2.48 20.65
N SER A 669 16.75 2.33 20.53
CA SER A 669 17.37 1.28 19.72
C SER A 669 17.25 -0.10 20.36
N SER A 670 17.36 -0.16 21.70
CA SER A 670 17.13 -1.40 22.46
C SER A 670 15.68 -1.87 22.36
N PHE A 671 14.71 -0.95 22.29
CA PHE A 671 13.31 -1.28 22.06
C PHE A 671 13.12 -2.09 20.78
N ALA A 672 13.64 -1.61 19.65
CA ALA A 672 13.55 -2.32 18.38
C ALA A 672 14.20 -3.71 18.45
N TYR A 673 15.37 -3.81 19.08
CA TYR A 673 16.07 -5.09 19.21
C TYR A 673 15.30 -6.13 20.05
N LEU A 674 14.75 -5.74 21.21
CA LEU A 674 13.89 -6.64 22.00
C LEU A 674 12.61 -6.99 21.25
N HIS A 675 11.98 -6.02 20.58
CA HIS A 675 10.77 -6.25 19.80
C HIS A 675 11.00 -7.24 18.65
N ASP A 676 12.14 -7.13 17.94
CA ASP A 676 12.53 -8.05 16.87
C ASP A 676 12.78 -9.46 17.39
N ILE A 677 13.47 -9.62 18.52
CA ILE A 677 13.65 -10.93 19.15
C ILE A 677 12.30 -11.53 19.55
N HIS A 678 11.42 -10.76 20.18
CA HIS A 678 10.09 -11.24 20.56
C HIS A 678 9.30 -11.72 19.33
N ARG A 679 9.31 -10.93 18.26
CA ARG A 679 8.64 -11.29 16.99
C ARG A 679 9.26 -12.54 16.37
N PHE A 680 10.59 -12.68 16.42
CA PHE A 680 11.29 -13.83 15.87
C PHE A 680 11.02 -15.12 16.66
N ILE A 681 10.82 -15.04 17.97
CA ILE A 681 10.35 -16.19 18.78
C ILE A 681 8.96 -16.64 18.30
N ASN A 682 8.06 -15.70 18.00
CA ASN A 682 6.73 -16.03 17.49
C ASN A 682 6.81 -16.69 16.10
N ILE A 683 7.62 -16.14 15.19
CA ILE A 683 7.88 -16.74 13.87
C ILE A 683 8.49 -18.15 14.04
N SER A 684 9.48 -18.30 14.90
CA SER A 684 10.13 -19.59 15.19
C SER A 684 9.14 -20.61 15.74
N THR A 685 8.20 -20.18 16.58
CA THR A 685 7.13 -21.04 17.11
C THR A 685 6.20 -21.52 15.99
N ILE A 686 5.73 -20.61 15.12
CA ILE A 686 4.87 -20.95 13.97
C ILE A 686 5.57 -21.95 13.02
N LEU A 687 6.88 -21.78 12.82
CA LEU A 687 7.69 -22.63 11.95
C LEU A 687 8.29 -23.86 12.65
N ASN A 688 7.87 -24.15 13.90
CA ASN A 688 8.34 -25.28 14.71
C ASN A 688 9.87 -25.36 14.88
N GLN A 689 10.55 -24.21 14.96
CA GLN A 689 11.99 -24.07 15.13
C GLN A 689 12.36 -24.09 16.62
N THR A 690 12.12 -25.22 17.29
CA THR A 690 12.14 -25.36 18.76
C THR A 690 13.46 -24.94 19.43
N GLU A 691 14.60 -25.22 18.81
CA GLU A 691 15.91 -24.78 19.33
C GLU A 691 16.05 -23.26 19.32
N ASN A 692 15.62 -22.61 18.24
CA ASN A 692 15.63 -21.15 18.16
C ASN A 692 14.62 -20.54 19.14
N VAL A 693 13.42 -21.10 19.27
CA VAL A 693 12.44 -20.65 20.29
C VAL A 693 13.10 -20.61 21.66
N LYS A 694 13.78 -21.70 22.06
CA LYS A 694 14.49 -21.76 23.34
C LYS A 694 15.59 -20.70 23.44
N ASN A 695 16.53 -20.68 22.49
CA ASN A 695 17.72 -19.83 22.54
C ASN A 695 17.37 -18.33 22.55
N TYR A 696 16.44 -17.90 21.68
CA TYR A 696 16.04 -16.50 21.61
C TYR A 696 15.11 -16.10 22.76
N THR A 697 14.35 -17.02 23.37
CA THR A 697 13.60 -16.75 24.61
C THR A 697 14.54 -16.49 25.79
N GLU A 698 15.59 -17.31 25.94
CA GLU A 698 16.63 -17.09 26.97
C GLU A 698 17.36 -15.75 26.77
N LEU A 699 17.68 -15.41 25.51
CA LEU A 699 18.25 -14.11 25.15
C LEU A 699 17.28 -12.96 25.49
N TYR A 700 16.00 -13.06 25.10
CA TYR A 700 14.99 -12.04 25.40
C TYR A 700 14.88 -11.76 26.89
N HIS A 701 14.81 -12.80 27.73
CA HIS A 701 14.73 -12.64 29.18
C HIS A 701 15.97 -11.97 29.77
N THR A 702 17.15 -12.22 29.20
CA THR A 702 18.39 -11.55 29.61
C THR A 702 18.34 -10.07 29.27
N LEU A 703 17.96 -9.74 28.03
CA LEU A 703 17.84 -8.38 27.55
C LEU A 703 16.75 -7.59 28.27
N ALA A 704 15.60 -8.20 28.57
CA ALA A 704 14.50 -7.56 29.30
C ALA A 704 14.93 -7.13 30.71
N LYS A 705 15.68 -7.98 31.42
CA LYS A 705 16.27 -7.66 32.72
C LYS A 705 17.28 -6.53 32.62
N GLU A 706 18.19 -6.60 31.65
CA GLU A 706 19.19 -5.56 31.42
C GLU A 706 18.54 -4.22 31.06
N PHE A 707 17.54 -4.22 30.18
CA PHE A 707 16.80 -3.02 29.77
C PHE A 707 16.20 -2.33 31.00
N HIS A 708 15.52 -3.08 31.86
CA HIS A 708 14.99 -2.53 33.11
C HIS A 708 16.10 -1.98 34.00
N MET A 709 17.16 -2.74 34.25
CA MET A 709 18.27 -2.32 35.12
C MET A 709 19.00 -1.07 34.62
N VAL A 710 19.17 -0.94 33.31
CA VAL A 710 19.93 0.16 32.68
C VAL A 710 19.09 1.42 32.59
N PHE A 711 17.82 1.30 32.22
CA PHE A 711 17.01 2.46 31.86
C PHE A 711 16.01 2.88 32.93
N TYR A 712 15.62 2.05 33.89
CA TYR A 712 14.68 2.49 34.92
C TYR A 712 15.36 3.36 35.98
N ASP A 713 14.76 4.52 36.28
CA ASP A 713 15.16 5.38 37.39
C ASP A 713 14.03 5.46 38.43
N GLY A 714 14.26 4.85 39.59
CA GLY A 714 13.30 4.84 40.70
C GLY A 714 13.02 6.22 41.30
N THR A 715 13.91 7.18 41.14
CA THR A 715 13.72 8.59 41.57
C THR A 715 12.76 9.31 40.64
N LEU A 716 12.94 9.11 39.33
CA LEU A 716 12.05 9.68 38.31
C LEU A 716 10.73 8.91 38.19
N ARG A 717 10.64 7.73 38.78
CA ARG A 717 9.49 6.80 38.69
C ARG A 717 9.17 6.43 37.22
N GLY A 718 10.20 6.30 36.39
CA GLY A 718 10.05 6.04 34.96
C GLY A 718 11.37 5.66 34.29
N TYR A 719 11.32 5.55 32.97
CA TYR A 719 12.46 5.11 32.17
C TYR A 719 13.23 6.29 31.56
N ALA A 720 14.57 6.18 31.55
CA ALA A 720 15.54 7.16 31.09
C ALA A 720 15.29 8.56 31.67
N ASP A 721 14.78 9.48 30.86
CA ASP A 721 14.44 10.86 31.21
C ASP A 721 12.99 11.03 31.69
N ASN A 722 12.26 9.92 31.86
CA ASN A 722 10.84 9.88 32.17
C ASN A 722 9.96 10.63 31.14
N SER A 723 10.44 10.73 29.89
CA SER A 723 9.63 11.22 28.77
C SER A 723 8.46 10.29 28.46
N GLN A 724 7.46 10.80 27.73
CA GLN A 724 6.35 9.99 27.27
C GLN A 724 6.84 8.86 26.37
N ALA A 725 7.77 9.15 25.45
CA ALA A 725 8.35 8.18 24.53
C ALA A 725 9.07 7.04 25.28
N ALA A 726 9.95 7.36 26.24
CA ALA A 726 10.70 6.35 26.99
C ALA A 726 9.77 5.38 27.74
N ASN A 727 8.76 5.91 28.43
CA ASN A 727 7.81 5.08 29.18
C ASN A 727 6.89 4.28 28.25
N VAL A 728 6.42 4.86 27.13
CA VAL A 728 5.61 4.14 26.13
C VAL A 728 6.38 2.97 25.53
N LEU A 729 7.63 3.19 25.12
CA LEU A 729 8.44 2.13 24.52
C LEU A 729 8.77 1.02 25.53
N ALA A 730 9.06 1.36 26.78
CA ALA A 730 9.28 0.37 27.83
C ALA A 730 8.03 -0.46 28.12
N LEU A 731 6.86 0.19 28.26
CA LEU A 731 5.58 -0.46 28.54
C LEU A 731 5.07 -1.31 27.36
N ALA A 732 5.48 -0.98 26.12
CA ALA A 732 5.12 -1.73 24.93
C ALA A 732 5.87 -3.07 24.81
N LEU A 733 6.96 -3.29 25.57
CA LEU A 733 7.72 -4.53 25.55
C LEU A 733 7.18 -5.54 26.58
N PRO A 734 6.84 -6.77 26.17
CA PRO A 734 6.36 -7.80 27.09
C PRO A 734 7.38 -8.12 28.19
N ASN A 735 6.93 -8.12 29.46
CA ASN A 735 7.74 -8.53 30.61
C ASN A 735 9.06 -7.74 30.82
N VAL A 736 9.14 -6.50 30.32
CA VAL A 736 10.28 -5.60 30.56
C VAL A 736 10.06 -4.72 31.78
N VAL A 737 8.85 -4.19 31.95
CA VAL A 737 8.46 -3.44 33.16
C VAL A 737 7.97 -4.46 34.19
N PRO A 738 8.63 -4.60 35.37
CA PRO A 738 8.17 -5.52 36.41
C PRO A 738 6.77 -5.16 36.92
N ASP A 739 5.95 -6.19 37.18
CA ASP A 739 4.56 -6.04 37.62
C ASP A 739 4.43 -5.16 38.88
N GLU A 740 5.40 -5.22 39.79
CA GLU A 740 5.39 -4.47 41.06
C GLU A 740 5.47 -2.95 40.86
N ILE A 741 6.08 -2.49 39.76
CA ILE A 741 6.27 -1.06 39.47
C ILE A 741 5.46 -0.59 38.26
N GLN A 742 4.83 -1.50 37.52
CA GLN A 742 4.11 -1.18 36.29
C GLN A 742 3.04 -0.09 36.51
N THR A 743 2.29 -0.18 37.62
CA THR A 743 1.30 0.86 38.00
C THR A 743 1.96 2.22 38.20
N THR A 744 3.14 2.26 38.83
CA THR A 744 3.88 3.51 39.05
C THR A 744 4.34 4.15 37.74
N VAL A 745 4.86 3.35 36.80
CA VAL A 745 5.29 3.84 35.49
C VAL A 745 4.10 4.36 34.68
N TRP A 746 2.97 3.65 34.72
CA TRP A 746 1.71 4.09 34.12
C TRP A 746 1.23 5.43 34.70
N GLU A 747 1.21 5.57 36.03
CA GLU A 747 0.86 6.84 36.67
C GLU A 747 1.76 7.98 36.21
N SER A 748 3.08 7.73 36.11
CA SER A 748 4.05 8.72 35.63
C SER A 748 3.74 9.16 34.20
N LEU A 749 3.55 8.21 33.28
CA LEU A 749 3.20 8.48 31.89
C LEU A 749 1.88 9.27 31.76
N LEU A 750 0.82 8.82 32.44
CA LEU A 750 -0.49 9.45 32.36
C LEU A 750 -0.48 10.86 32.97
N ASN A 751 0.27 11.08 34.04
CA ASN A 751 0.44 12.41 34.62
C ASN A 751 1.25 13.34 33.72
N ASN A 752 2.26 12.82 33.02
CA ASN A 752 3.01 13.58 32.02
C ASN A 752 2.11 13.99 30.84
N ILE A 753 1.32 13.08 30.28
CA ILE A 753 0.37 13.41 29.21
C ILE A 753 -0.63 14.49 29.67
N LYS A 754 -1.14 14.39 30.89
CA LYS A 754 -2.04 15.40 31.47
C LYS A 754 -1.35 16.76 31.66
N SER A 755 -0.10 16.79 32.12
CA SER A 755 0.64 18.04 32.31
C SER A 755 1.01 18.73 30.98
N GLN A 756 1.09 17.96 29.89
CA GLN A 756 1.22 18.45 28.51
C GLN A 756 -0.15 18.71 27.85
N ASN A 757 -1.16 19.10 28.65
CA ASN A 757 -2.51 19.43 28.18
C ASN A 757 -3.15 18.35 27.30
N LEU A 758 -2.92 17.06 27.60
CA LEU A 758 -3.39 15.92 26.82
C LEU A 758 -2.84 15.90 25.38
N HIS A 759 -1.53 16.09 25.24
CA HIS A 759 -0.81 15.88 23.98
C HIS A 759 0.25 14.80 24.13
N PHE A 760 0.43 14.02 23.07
CA PHE A 760 1.55 13.12 22.93
C PHE A 760 2.73 13.85 22.29
N THR A 761 3.92 13.74 22.85
CA THR A 761 5.08 14.54 22.41
C THR A 761 6.20 13.74 21.75
N GLY A 762 5.99 12.43 21.53
CA GLY A 762 6.97 11.54 20.92
C GLY A 762 7.05 11.65 19.40
N GLY A 763 8.02 10.96 18.83
CA GLY A 763 8.25 10.84 17.39
C GLY A 763 7.61 9.58 16.78
N ILE A 764 8.09 9.20 15.60
CA ILE A 764 7.47 8.17 14.75
C ILE A 764 7.51 6.75 15.35
N VAL A 765 8.52 6.44 16.18
CA VAL A 765 8.66 5.11 16.79
C VAL A 765 7.67 4.97 17.93
N SER A 766 7.62 5.95 18.82
CA SER A 766 6.79 5.91 20.02
C SER A 766 5.30 6.19 19.73
N VAL A 767 4.98 7.02 18.74
CA VAL A 767 3.58 7.28 18.33
C VAL A 767 2.92 6.03 17.75
N ALA A 768 3.68 5.18 17.05
CA ALA A 768 3.18 3.90 16.55
C ALA A 768 2.81 2.94 17.69
N GLN A 769 3.34 3.15 18.91
CA GLN A 769 3.04 2.34 20.08
C GLN A 769 1.96 2.94 20.98
N VAL A 770 1.85 4.28 21.06
CA VAL A 770 1.03 4.93 22.11
C VAL A 770 -0.46 4.59 22.02
N TYR A 771 -1.07 4.63 20.83
CA TYR A 771 -2.51 4.37 20.70
C TYR A 771 -2.88 2.90 20.95
N PRO A 772 -2.17 1.91 20.36
CA PRO A 772 -2.33 0.50 20.73
C PRO A 772 -2.14 0.24 22.22
N LEU A 773 -1.07 0.80 22.81
CA LEU A 773 -0.73 0.60 24.22
C LEU A 773 -1.81 1.15 25.15
N LEU A 774 -2.27 2.38 24.93
CA LEU A 774 -3.35 2.97 25.72
C LEU A 774 -4.66 2.18 25.60
N SER A 775 -4.99 1.72 24.39
CA SER A 775 -6.25 1.02 24.13
C SER A 775 -6.27 -0.39 24.71
N SER A 776 -5.15 -1.10 24.72
CA SER A 776 -5.05 -2.44 25.31
C SER A 776 -4.94 -2.43 26.84
N ASN A 777 -4.60 -1.29 27.45
CA ASN A 777 -4.38 -1.16 28.91
C ASN A 777 -5.42 -0.28 29.60
N GLY A 778 -6.69 -0.33 29.16
CA GLY A 778 -7.82 0.33 29.84
C GLY A 778 -7.86 1.86 29.75
N ASN A 779 -7.03 2.47 28.90
CA ASN A 779 -6.94 3.92 28.69
C ASN A 779 -7.47 4.33 27.30
N HIS A 780 -8.45 3.60 26.75
CA HIS A 780 -8.96 3.83 25.40
C HIS A 780 -9.60 5.22 25.20
N ASP A 781 -10.33 5.74 26.19
CA ASP A 781 -10.85 7.12 26.16
C ASP A 781 -9.75 8.17 25.94
N LEU A 782 -8.58 7.96 26.56
CA LEU A 782 -7.44 8.85 26.37
C LEU A 782 -6.88 8.70 24.95
N ALA A 783 -6.74 7.47 24.44
CA ALA A 783 -6.29 7.25 23.06
C ALA A 783 -7.16 8.00 22.03
N VAL A 784 -8.48 7.91 22.15
CA VAL A 784 -9.43 8.62 21.27
C VAL A 784 -9.34 10.14 21.43
N LYS A 785 -9.17 10.64 22.66
CA LYS A 785 -8.96 12.08 22.92
C LYS A 785 -7.67 12.60 22.27
N LEU A 786 -6.56 11.88 22.42
CA LEU A 786 -5.28 12.24 21.80
C LEU A 786 -5.38 12.24 20.27
N ALA A 787 -5.99 11.20 19.68
CA ALA A 787 -6.16 11.07 18.24
C ALA A 787 -7.10 12.13 17.64
N SER A 788 -8.08 12.60 18.42
CA SER A 788 -9.06 13.62 18.00
C SER A 788 -8.65 15.05 18.34
N SER A 789 -7.48 15.26 18.97
CA SER A 789 -7.00 16.61 19.28
C SER A 789 -6.73 17.40 18.00
N THR A 790 -7.05 18.70 18.02
CA THR A 790 -6.82 19.62 16.90
C THR A 790 -5.78 20.70 17.20
N THR A 791 -5.13 20.63 18.37
CA THR A 791 -4.09 21.57 18.80
C THR A 791 -2.71 20.92 18.74
N TYR A 792 -1.67 21.73 18.54
CA TYR A 792 -0.30 21.24 18.44
C TYR A 792 0.20 20.62 19.76
N PRO A 793 0.96 19.49 19.72
CA PRO A 793 1.21 18.61 18.57
C PRO A 793 0.12 17.53 18.42
N SER A 794 -0.48 17.41 17.23
CA SER A 794 -1.44 16.33 16.94
C SER A 794 -1.64 16.15 15.43
N TYR A 795 -2.17 15.00 15.03
CA TYR A 795 -2.65 14.81 13.65
C TYR A 795 -3.74 15.82 13.28
N GLY A 796 -4.61 16.16 14.23
CA GLY A 796 -5.66 17.12 13.97
C GLY A 796 -5.17 18.55 13.77
N HIS A 797 -4.04 18.90 14.38
CA HIS A 797 -3.35 20.17 14.11
C HIS A 797 -2.86 20.25 12.66
N MET A 798 -2.42 19.15 12.03
CA MET A 798 -1.98 19.17 10.63
C MET A 798 -3.11 19.61 9.70
N PHE A 799 -4.30 19.00 9.80
CA PHE A 799 -5.41 19.36 8.91
C PHE A 799 -6.09 20.68 9.28
N ASN A 800 -6.05 21.09 10.55
CA ASN A 800 -6.60 22.35 11.05
C ASN A 800 -5.52 23.44 11.22
N ASN A 801 -4.43 23.34 10.47
CA ASN A 801 -3.29 24.23 10.60
C ASN A 801 -3.63 25.64 10.07
N PRO A 802 -3.27 26.72 10.76
CA PRO A 802 -3.62 28.09 10.36
C PRO A 802 -2.98 28.55 9.03
N ILE A 803 -1.94 27.86 8.56
CA ILE A 803 -1.17 28.24 7.36
C ILE A 803 -1.69 27.45 6.15
N GLN A 804 -1.71 26.13 6.25
CA GLN A 804 -2.18 25.24 5.19
C GLN A 804 -2.79 23.97 5.77
N ASN A 805 -4.03 23.68 5.41
CA ASN A 805 -4.67 22.42 5.80
C ASN A 805 -3.99 21.23 5.11
N ALA A 806 -3.55 20.26 5.91
CA ALA A 806 -3.02 18.99 5.45
C ALA A 806 -4.06 18.15 4.70
N THR A 807 -3.72 17.70 3.49
CA THR A 807 -4.48 16.72 2.70
C THR A 807 -3.74 15.37 2.59
N THR A 808 -2.59 15.29 3.25
CA THR A 808 -1.63 14.19 3.37
C THR A 808 -1.05 14.29 4.79
N THR A 809 -0.56 13.19 5.35
CA THR A 809 0.26 13.21 6.56
C THR A 809 1.62 13.86 6.28
N TRP A 810 2.12 14.63 7.24
CA TRP A 810 3.35 15.45 7.11
C TRP A 810 4.56 14.76 7.72
N GLU A 811 5.76 15.23 7.39
CA GLU A 811 7.01 14.73 7.99
C GLU A 811 7.20 15.18 9.43
N THR A 812 6.74 16.37 9.79
CA THR A 812 6.86 16.92 11.14
C THR A 812 5.49 17.27 11.70
N TRP A 813 5.40 17.44 13.02
CA TRP A 813 4.15 17.79 13.70
C TRP A 813 3.62 19.21 13.38
N ASN A 814 4.44 20.05 12.76
CA ASN A 814 4.06 21.40 12.33
C ASN A 814 4.62 21.70 10.93
N THR A 815 4.31 22.87 10.41
CA THR A 815 4.85 23.36 9.13
C THR A 815 5.53 24.71 9.35
N LEU A 816 5.63 25.54 8.31
CA LEU A 816 6.08 26.93 8.35
C LEU A 816 5.53 27.68 9.58
N PRO A 817 6.29 28.62 10.18
CA PRO A 817 7.72 28.86 9.93
C PRO A 817 8.64 27.85 10.65
N ASP A 818 8.13 27.05 11.58
CA ASP A 818 8.96 26.21 12.48
C ASP A 818 9.59 25.00 11.76
N SER A 819 9.03 24.58 10.62
CA SER A 819 9.46 23.41 9.85
C SER A 819 9.35 23.65 8.34
N ALA A 820 9.90 24.79 7.89
CA ALA A 820 9.85 25.24 6.49
C ALA A 820 10.39 24.23 5.48
N ASP A 821 11.47 23.52 5.84
CA ASP A 821 12.17 22.59 4.95
C ASP A 821 11.55 21.18 4.97
N SER A 822 10.50 20.93 5.77
CA SER A 822 9.89 19.61 5.92
C SER A 822 8.92 19.25 4.80
N SER A 823 8.84 17.96 4.49
CA SER A 823 7.87 17.38 3.56
C SER A 823 6.45 17.47 4.11
N LEU A 824 5.49 17.82 3.23
CA LEU A 824 4.06 17.75 3.53
C LEU A 824 3.41 16.45 3.06
N ASN A 825 4.20 15.44 2.68
CA ASN A 825 3.69 14.15 2.21
C ASN A 825 4.62 13.01 2.63
N HIS A 826 4.40 12.48 3.83
CA HIS A 826 5.23 11.45 4.46
C HIS A 826 4.37 10.39 5.15
N HIS A 827 4.61 9.12 4.88
CA HIS A 827 3.76 8.04 5.38
C HIS A 827 4.19 7.44 6.73
N MET A 828 5.31 7.86 7.34
CA MET A 828 5.80 7.30 8.61
C MET A 828 4.84 7.51 9.80
N PHE A 829 4.08 8.61 9.81
CA PHE A 829 3.04 8.84 10.80
C PHE A 829 1.72 8.09 10.49
N ASN A 830 1.61 7.38 9.36
CA ASN A 830 0.37 6.67 9.00
C ASN A 830 0.06 5.47 9.91
N SER A 831 1.02 5.03 10.73
CA SER A 831 0.87 3.95 11.70
C SER A 831 -0.44 3.97 12.53
N ILE A 832 -0.98 5.15 12.83
CA ILE A 832 -2.29 5.33 13.49
C ILE A 832 -3.47 4.74 12.69
N GLY A 833 -3.37 4.63 11.37
CA GLY A 833 -4.37 3.98 10.53
C GLY A 833 -4.58 2.51 10.90
N SER A 834 -3.52 1.79 11.27
CA SER A 834 -3.64 0.42 11.78
C SER A 834 -4.45 0.37 13.08
N TRP A 835 -4.36 1.41 13.92
CA TRP A 835 -5.14 1.53 15.14
C TRP A 835 -6.64 1.73 14.87
N PHE A 836 -7.01 2.42 13.79
CA PHE A 836 -8.40 2.54 13.35
C PHE A 836 -9.01 1.16 13.06
N TYR A 837 -8.31 0.33 12.29
CA TYR A 837 -8.77 -1.01 11.98
C TYR A 837 -8.70 -1.96 13.17
N ARG A 838 -7.58 -2.02 13.89
CA ARG A 838 -7.36 -3.01 14.96
C ARG A 838 -8.08 -2.70 16.25
N TYR A 839 -8.32 -1.44 16.59
CA TYR A 839 -8.89 -1.07 17.89
C TYR A 839 -10.24 -0.36 17.78
N LEU A 840 -10.43 0.56 16.82
CA LEU A 840 -11.74 1.20 16.66
C LEU A 840 -12.75 0.27 15.97
N ALA A 841 -12.34 -0.40 14.90
CA ALA A 841 -13.16 -1.44 14.25
C ALA A 841 -12.93 -2.84 14.82
N GLY A 842 -11.77 -3.10 15.44
CA GLY A 842 -11.50 -4.34 16.15
C GLY A 842 -10.97 -5.50 15.31
N PHE A 843 -10.42 -5.26 14.11
CA PHE A 843 -9.91 -6.32 13.23
C PHE A 843 -8.58 -6.89 13.73
N HIS A 844 -8.60 -8.14 14.19
CA HIS A 844 -7.40 -8.90 14.51
C HIS A 844 -7.38 -10.18 13.67
N LEU A 845 -6.46 -10.22 12.70
CA LEU A 845 -6.37 -11.26 11.68
C LEU A 845 -5.66 -12.50 12.23
N SER A 846 -6.22 -13.69 11.97
CA SER A 846 -5.59 -14.99 12.25
C SER A 846 -5.87 -15.94 11.07
N LEU A 847 -5.58 -15.46 9.87
CA LEU A 847 -6.02 -16.09 8.62
C LEU A 847 -5.38 -17.46 8.37
N ALA A 848 -4.16 -17.69 8.85
CA ALA A 848 -3.52 -19.00 8.81
C ALA A 848 -4.30 -20.07 9.60
N GLU A 849 -5.05 -19.65 10.62
CA GLU A 849 -5.89 -20.51 11.46
C GLU A 849 -7.37 -20.48 11.03
N TYR A 850 -7.68 -19.89 9.86
CA TYR A 850 -9.04 -19.69 9.37
C TYR A 850 -9.95 -18.95 10.36
N ARG A 851 -9.37 -18.00 11.11
CA ARG A 851 -10.06 -17.24 12.15
C ARG A 851 -9.87 -15.74 12.00
N ILE A 852 -10.85 -14.99 12.49
CA ILE A 852 -10.76 -13.55 12.70
C ILE A 852 -11.36 -13.18 14.06
N HIS A 853 -10.63 -12.36 14.80
CA HIS A 853 -11.12 -11.78 16.04
C HIS A 853 -11.62 -10.36 15.75
N ILE A 854 -12.84 -10.07 16.16
CA ILE A 854 -13.51 -8.77 16.06
C ILE A 854 -13.67 -8.26 17.49
N HIS A 855 -12.78 -7.37 17.91
CA HIS A 855 -12.76 -6.81 19.25
C HIS A 855 -12.68 -5.29 19.18
N PRO A 856 -13.79 -4.59 18.90
CA PRO A 856 -13.77 -3.13 18.89
C PRO A 856 -13.69 -2.64 20.33
N ARG A 857 -12.67 -1.82 20.62
CA ARG A 857 -12.54 -1.14 21.90
C ARG A 857 -13.59 -0.03 21.99
N MET A 858 -14.23 0.05 23.13
CA MET A 858 -15.32 1.00 23.38
C MET A 858 -14.86 2.09 24.33
N THR A 859 -15.25 3.34 24.05
CA THR A 859 -15.05 4.42 25.02
C THR A 859 -16.07 4.30 26.15
N TYR A 860 -15.67 4.63 27.38
CA TYR A 860 -16.63 4.84 28.46
C TYR A 860 -17.43 6.11 28.20
N ASP A 861 -16.75 7.20 27.83
CA ASP A 861 -17.36 8.46 27.41
C ASP A 861 -17.98 8.36 26.00
N ALA A 862 -19.31 8.34 25.94
CA ALA A 862 -20.09 8.23 24.70
C ALA A 862 -19.98 9.43 23.76
N THR A 863 -19.47 10.56 24.25
CA THR A 863 -19.34 11.78 23.45
C THR A 863 -18.11 11.75 22.55
N LEU A 864 -17.11 10.92 22.88
CA LEU A 864 -15.85 10.83 22.13
C LEU A 864 -16.02 10.14 20.78
N LEU A 865 -16.78 9.04 20.75
CA LEU A 865 -17.00 8.25 19.54
C LEU A 865 -18.33 7.51 19.63
N LYS A 866 -19.21 7.75 18.66
CA LYS A 866 -20.57 7.21 18.61
C LYS A 866 -20.71 6.09 17.60
N THR A 867 -20.06 6.23 16.45
CA THR A 867 -20.14 5.28 15.34
C THR A 867 -18.78 5.01 14.73
N VAL A 868 -18.59 3.77 14.30
CA VAL A 868 -17.49 3.32 13.42
C VAL A 868 -18.07 2.33 12.42
N SER A 869 -17.65 2.45 11.16
CA SER A 869 -17.87 1.47 10.10
C SER A 869 -16.54 1.20 9.44
N ALA A 870 -16.18 -0.07 9.31
CA ALA A 870 -15.00 -0.48 8.57
C ALA A 870 -15.29 -1.74 7.77
N THR A 871 -14.71 -1.80 6.56
CA THR A 871 -14.77 -2.97 5.67
C THR A 871 -13.38 -3.23 5.14
N VAL A 872 -12.93 -4.48 5.15
CA VAL A 872 -11.66 -4.90 4.55
C VAL A 872 -11.89 -6.15 3.70
N LYS A 873 -11.47 -6.11 2.44
CA LYS A 873 -11.41 -7.28 1.56
C LYS A 873 -10.09 -8.01 1.79
N THR A 874 -10.13 -9.02 2.66
CA THR A 874 -8.97 -9.87 2.97
C THR A 874 -8.73 -10.93 1.89
N GLN A 875 -7.61 -11.66 1.97
CA GLN A 875 -7.37 -12.85 1.13
C GLN A 875 -8.39 -13.98 1.32
N LYS A 876 -9.25 -13.88 2.35
CA LYS A 876 -10.30 -14.86 2.68
C LYS A 876 -11.71 -14.30 2.49
N GLY A 877 -11.83 -13.10 1.91
CA GLY A 877 -13.10 -12.43 1.62
C GLY A 877 -13.35 -11.19 2.46
N ILE A 878 -14.55 -10.64 2.33
CA ILE A 878 -14.92 -9.35 2.93
C ILE A 878 -15.27 -9.52 4.41
N VAL A 879 -14.55 -8.79 5.25
CA VAL A 879 -14.87 -8.57 6.66
C VAL A 879 -15.47 -7.18 6.79
N LYS A 880 -16.63 -7.07 7.44
CA LYS A 880 -17.28 -5.77 7.73
C LYS A 880 -17.63 -5.70 9.19
N VAL A 881 -17.35 -4.56 9.82
CA VAL A 881 -17.81 -4.22 11.17
C VAL A 881 -18.40 -2.82 11.13
N ALA A 882 -19.63 -2.67 11.60
CA ALA A 882 -20.22 -1.37 11.82
C ALA A 882 -20.90 -1.35 13.19
N TRP A 883 -20.46 -0.48 14.08
CA TRP A 883 -21.09 -0.34 15.39
C TRP A 883 -21.58 1.08 15.65
N THR A 884 -22.60 1.18 16.47
CA THR A 884 -23.22 2.43 16.92
C THR A 884 -23.60 2.30 18.39
N ARG A 885 -23.27 3.32 19.18
CA ARG A 885 -23.84 3.51 20.51
C ARG A 885 -25.26 4.02 20.37
N ALA A 886 -26.24 3.19 20.72
CA ALA A 886 -27.66 3.43 20.41
C ALA A 886 -28.44 3.98 21.63
N VAL A 887 -29.33 4.95 21.36
CA VAL A 887 -30.24 5.56 22.35
C VAL A 887 -31.68 5.08 22.18
N ASP A 888 -32.08 4.73 20.95
CA ASP A 888 -33.50 4.57 20.59
C ASP A 888 -34.04 3.12 20.67
N PHE A 889 -33.19 2.10 20.74
CA PHE A 889 -33.62 0.69 20.77
C PHE A 889 -34.39 0.32 22.05
N LEU A 890 -34.11 0.99 23.16
CA LEU A 890 -34.71 0.70 24.46
C LEU A 890 -36.12 1.30 24.64
N GLU A 891 -36.48 2.32 23.85
CA GLU A 891 -37.85 2.85 23.84
C GLU A 891 -38.85 1.81 23.30
N GLN A 892 -38.44 0.96 22.35
CA GLN A 892 -39.28 -0.13 21.83
C GLN A 892 -39.42 -1.31 22.81
N LEU A 893 -38.45 -1.49 23.72
CA LEU A 893 -38.47 -2.56 24.74
C LEU A 893 -39.11 -2.13 26.06
N SER A 894 -39.63 -0.91 26.16
CA SER A 894 -40.25 -0.36 27.39
C SER A 894 -39.33 -0.42 28.62
N ILE A 895 -38.02 -0.18 28.43
CA ILE A 895 -37.02 -0.14 29.52
C ILE A 895 -36.53 1.31 29.68
N PRO A 896 -37.19 2.16 30.49
CA PRO A 896 -36.78 3.56 30.66
C PRO A 896 -35.57 3.63 31.61
N SER A 897 -34.52 4.35 31.22
CA SER A 897 -33.27 4.73 31.94
C SER A 897 -31.94 4.15 31.45
N LEU A 898 -31.89 3.25 30.46
CA LEU A 898 -30.63 2.58 30.00
C LEU A 898 -30.09 3.05 28.63
N SER A 899 -30.62 4.13 28.07
CA SER A 899 -30.42 4.55 26.67
C SER A 899 -28.99 5.01 26.30
N GLN A 900 -27.97 4.87 27.16
CA GLN A 900 -26.57 5.19 26.83
C GLN A 900 -25.61 3.98 26.91
N HIS A 901 -26.14 2.80 27.26
CA HIS A 901 -25.35 1.59 27.54
C HIS A 901 -25.70 0.45 26.58
N VAL A 902 -25.96 0.77 25.32
CA VAL A 902 -26.22 -0.20 24.27
C VAL A 902 -25.25 -0.01 23.12
N VAL A 903 -24.62 -1.10 22.68
CA VAL A 903 -23.91 -1.17 21.40
C VAL A 903 -24.74 -2.03 20.45
N LYS A 904 -25.06 -1.45 19.30
CA LYS A 904 -25.52 -2.18 18.12
C LYS A 904 -24.32 -2.39 17.21
N MET A 905 -24.04 -3.63 16.83
CA MET A 905 -22.91 -4.00 15.99
C MET A 905 -23.36 -4.94 14.87
N THR A 906 -23.09 -4.57 13.63
CA THR A 906 -23.24 -5.43 12.46
C THR A 906 -21.88 -5.98 12.08
N VAL A 907 -21.77 -7.30 11.93
CA VAL A 907 -20.53 -7.97 11.53
C VAL A 907 -20.78 -8.87 10.34
N THR A 908 -19.90 -8.85 9.35
CA THR A 908 -19.82 -9.84 8.26
C THR A 908 -18.54 -10.64 8.44
N ILE A 909 -18.68 -11.96 8.55
CA ILE A 909 -17.58 -12.92 8.59
C ILE A 909 -17.55 -13.68 7.25
N PRO A 910 -16.41 -13.71 6.53
CA PRO A 910 -16.30 -14.43 5.26
C PRO A 910 -16.60 -15.92 5.39
N THR A 911 -17.05 -16.53 4.28
CA THR A 911 -17.44 -17.95 4.16
C THR A 911 -16.36 -18.93 4.66
N THR A 912 -15.09 -18.59 4.51
CA THR A 912 -13.98 -19.47 4.91
C THR A 912 -13.48 -19.24 6.33
N LEU A 913 -14.04 -18.27 7.06
CA LEU A 913 -13.54 -17.89 8.39
C LEU A 913 -14.55 -18.19 9.49
N GLU A 914 -14.01 -18.42 10.68
CA GLU A 914 -14.75 -18.34 11.93
C GLU A 914 -14.48 -16.99 12.63
N GLY A 915 -15.53 -16.38 13.15
CA GLY A 915 -15.47 -15.12 13.87
C GLY A 915 -15.45 -15.30 15.39
N ILE A 916 -14.61 -14.52 16.08
CA ILE A 916 -14.63 -14.37 17.53
C ILE A 916 -14.97 -12.91 17.82
N ILE A 917 -16.19 -12.65 18.27
CA ILE A 917 -16.73 -11.30 18.47
C ILE A 917 -16.70 -10.95 19.95
N SER A 918 -16.02 -9.88 20.32
CA SER A 918 -15.90 -9.43 21.70
C SER A 918 -16.59 -8.09 21.93
N PHE A 919 -17.15 -7.94 23.13
CA PHE A 919 -17.84 -6.74 23.59
C PHE A 919 -17.28 -6.30 24.94
N ASP A 920 -16.56 -5.18 24.94
CA ASP A 920 -16.04 -4.58 26.17
C ASP A 920 -17.15 -3.93 27.00
N PRO A 921 -16.99 -3.86 28.34
CA PRO A 921 -17.88 -3.09 29.19
C PRO A 921 -18.00 -1.62 28.76
N LEU A 922 -19.23 -1.13 28.62
CA LEU A 922 -19.50 0.30 28.35
C LEU A 922 -19.49 1.18 29.60
N LEU A 923 -19.30 0.56 30.77
CA LEU A 923 -19.38 1.18 32.09
C LEU A 923 -18.26 0.61 32.96
N LYS A 924 -17.47 1.48 33.60
CA LYS A 924 -16.33 1.07 34.44
C LYS A 924 -16.73 0.12 35.58
N SER A 925 -17.94 0.31 36.13
CA SER A 925 -18.53 -0.52 37.18
C SER A 925 -19.74 -1.30 36.69
N GLY A 926 -19.96 -1.38 35.38
CA GLY A 926 -21.10 -2.09 34.81
C GLY A 926 -20.82 -3.56 34.53
N GLN A 927 -21.89 -4.28 34.20
CA GLN A 927 -21.84 -5.65 33.71
C GLN A 927 -22.76 -5.79 32.51
N CYS A 928 -22.44 -6.74 31.62
CA CYS A 928 -23.36 -7.06 30.53
C CYS A 928 -24.63 -7.65 31.13
N HIS A 929 -25.77 -7.07 30.78
CA HIS A 929 -27.10 -7.51 31.20
C HIS A 929 -27.72 -8.46 30.19
N SER A 930 -27.61 -8.17 28.89
CA SER A 930 -28.22 -9.00 27.85
C SER A 930 -27.54 -8.84 26.51
N ILE A 931 -27.58 -9.90 25.72
CA ILE A 931 -27.09 -9.95 24.34
C ILE A 931 -28.22 -10.44 23.45
N TYR A 932 -28.47 -9.72 22.36
CA TYR A 932 -29.38 -10.10 21.29
C TYR A 932 -28.59 -10.33 20.01
N VAL A 933 -29.03 -11.30 19.21
CA VAL A 933 -28.52 -11.56 17.87
C VAL A 933 -29.70 -11.61 16.91
N ASP A 934 -29.68 -10.79 15.87
CA ASP A 934 -30.77 -10.62 14.89
C ASP A 934 -32.13 -10.34 15.56
N GLN A 935 -32.12 -9.42 16.53
CA GLN A 935 -33.27 -9.03 17.35
C GLN A 935 -33.84 -10.14 18.26
N LYS A 936 -33.21 -11.33 18.30
CA LYS A 936 -33.59 -12.41 19.22
C LYS A 936 -32.72 -12.35 20.47
N LEU A 937 -33.35 -12.46 21.64
CA LEU A 937 -32.63 -12.53 22.91
C LEU A 937 -31.80 -13.81 22.95
N LEU A 938 -30.47 -13.69 22.93
CA LEU A 938 -29.56 -14.82 22.99
C LEU A 938 -29.28 -15.21 24.45
N TRP A 939 -28.99 -14.21 25.27
CA TRP A 939 -28.62 -14.41 26.67
C TRP A 939 -29.02 -13.19 27.51
N GLN A 940 -29.40 -13.42 28.77
CA GLN A 940 -29.74 -12.38 29.74
C GLN A 940 -29.29 -12.81 31.14
N ARG A 941 -28.74 -11.87 31.90
CA ARG A 941 -28.37 -12.05 33.30
C ARG A 941 -29.62 -12.10 34.19
N SER A 942 -29.69 -13.11 35.06
CA SER A 942 -30.90 -13.49 35.79
C SER A 942 -31.32 -12.58 36.95
N SER A 943 -30.43 -11.70 37.45
CA SER A 943 -30.74 -10.81 38.57
C SER A 943 -30.26 -9.37 38.34
N LEU A 944 -31.15 -8.41 38.60
CA LEU A 944 -30.86 -6.97 38.69
C LEU A 944 -30.89 -6.47 40.15
N TYR A 945 -31.15 -7.35 41.12
CA TYR A 945 -31.44 -6.95 42.51
C TYR A 945 -30.62 -7.75 43.53
N CYS A 946 -29.89 -7.02 44.38
CA CYS A 946 -29.37 -7.54 45.64
C CYS A 946 -30.53 -7.91 46.57
N HIS A 947 -30.90 -9.18 46.58
CA HIS A 947 -31.58 -9.74 47.74
C HIS A 947 -30.55 -10.41 48.64
N GLN A 948 -30.42 -9.81 49.83
CA GLN A 948 -29.59 -10.26 50.94
C GLN A 948 -29.67 -11.77 51.16
N HIS A 949 -28.50 -12.37 51.40
CA HIS A 949 -28.31 -13.71 51.95
C HIS A 949 -28.86 -14.89 51.13
N ILE A 950 -28.22 -15.20 50.02
CA ILE A 950 -28.12 -16.59 49.55
C ILE A 950 -26.66 -16.88 49.19
N HIS A 951 -26.16 -18.03 49.65
CA HIS A 951 -24.82 -18.53 49.43
C HIS A 951 -24.39 -18.41 47.96
N ALA A 952 -23.20 -17.84 47.74
CA ALA A 952 -22.53 -17.78 46.45
C ALA A 952 -22.17 -19.20 45.96
N SER A 953 -23.11 -19.86 45.32
CA SER A 953 -22.89 -21.10 44.57
C SER A 953 -23.89 -21.21 43.41
N SER A 954 -23.84 -20.23 42.51
CA SER A 954 -24.19 -20.43 41.10
C SER A 954 -23.48 -19.32 40.32
N MET A 955 -22.42 -19.67 39.58
CA MET A 955 -22.04 -18.83 38.45
C MET A 955 -23.30 -18.65 37.60
N ASP A 956 -23.65 -17.40 37.28
CA ASP A 956 -24.72 -17.09 36.34
C ASP A 956 -24.51 -17.97 35.09
N ASP A 957 -25.45 -18.88 34.81
CA ASP A 957 -25.33 -19.83 33.72
C ASP A 957 -25.25 -19.06 32.38
N LEU A 958 -24.13 -19.18 31.67
CA LEU A 958 -23.94 -18.62 30.32
C LEU A 958 -24.65 -19.47 29.24
N SER A 959 -25.67 -20.24 29.65
CA SER A 959 -26.51 -21.00 28.75
C SER A 959 -27.35 -20.07 27.85
N LEU A 960 -27.40 -20.41 26.56
CA LEU A 960 -28.12 -19.63 25.58
C LEU A 960 -29.63 -19.85 25.76
N ILE A 961 -30.39 -18.75 25.89
CA ILE A 961 -31.86 -18.78 26.01
C ILE A 961 -32.49 -19.24 24.70
N ASN A 962 -31.94 -18.78 23.56
CA ASN A 962 -32.37 -19.16 22.23
C ASN A 962 -31.20 -19.67 21.39
N VAL A 963 -31.47 -20.66 20.54
CA VAL A 963 -30.51 -21.10 19.52
C VAL A 963 -30.58 -20.13 18.33
N VAL A 964 -29.49 -19.42 18.08
CA VAL A 964 -29.33 -18.56 16.89
C VAL A 964 -28.35 -19.23 15.93
N SER A 965 -28.75 -19.41 14.68
CA SER A 965 -27.92 -20.06 13.65
C SER A 965 -26.55 -19.38 13.55
N GLY A 966 -25.49 -20.21 13.48
CA GLY A 966 -24.10 -19.78 13.40
C GLY A 966 -23.45 -19.37 14.73
N VAL A 967 -24.22 -19.15 15.81
CA VAL A 967 -23.66 -18.85 17.13
C VAL A 967 -23.30 -20.17 17.84
N LYS A 968 -22.01 -20.37 18.14
CA LYS A 968 -21.49 -21.63 18.68
C LYS A 968 -21.27 -21.59 20.19
N GLN A 969 -20.81 -20.45 20.71
CA GLN A 969 -20.39 -20.33 22.12
C GLN A 969 -20.51 -18.87 22.59
N LEU A 970 -20.83 -18.71 23.88
CA LEU A 970 -20.73 -17.47 24.64
C LEU A 970 -19.81 -17.69 25.85
N SER A 971 -18.94 -16.72 26.13
CA SER A 971 -18.10 -16.68 27.33
C SER A 971 -18.01 -15.26 27.88
N GLU A 972 -17.77 -15.13 29.19
CA GLU A 972 -17.44 -13.87 29.86
C GLU A 972 -16.04 -13.99 30.47
N ASP A 973 -15.16 -13.04 30.19
CA ASP A 973 -13.88 -12.95 30.88
C ASP A 973 -14.10 -12.43 32.31
N ALA A 974 -13.74 -13.22 33.31
CA ALA A 974 -14.07 -12.93 34.71
C ALA A 974 -13.38 -11.68 35.27
N GLN A 975 -12.24 -11.27 34.68
CA GLN A 975 -11.46 -10.13 35.15
C GLN A 975 -11.92 -8.82 34.50
N SER A 976 -12.08 -8.83 33.19
CA SER A 976 -12.45 -7.65 32.40
C SER A 976 -13.96 -7.47 32.27
N GLY A 977 -14.76 -8.53 32.40
CA GLY A 977 -16.19 -8.51 32.08
C GLY A 977 -16.49 -8.44 30.58
N THR A 978 -15.48 -8.66 29.72
CA THR A 978 -15.66 -8.71 28.27
C THR A 978 -16.44 -9.96 27.88
N MET A 979 -17.54 -9.76 27.15
CA MET A 979 -18.34 -10.86 26.59
C MET A 979 -17.75 -11.28 25.24
N THR A 980 -17.64 -12.58 24.97
CA THR A 980 -17.12 -13.10 23.71
C THR A 980 -18.06 -14.14 23.11
N LEU A 981 -18.36 -14.00 21.82
CA LEU A 981 -19.13 -14.96 21.03
C LEU A 981 -18.26 -15.59 19.95
N ARG A 982 -18.36 -16.91 19.82
CA ARG A 982 -17.80 -17.65 18.68
C ARG A 982 -18.90 -17.86 17.64
N VAL A 983 -18.68 -17.41 16.41
CA VAL A 983 -19.67 -17.46 15.33
C VAL A 983 -19.08 -18.04 14.05
N SER A 984 -19.88 -18.76 13.27
CA SER A 984 -19.52 -19.21 11.93
C SER A 984 -19.52 -18.04 10.93
N SER A 985 -19.18 -18.33 9.68
CA SER A 985 -19.33 -17.39 8.56
C SER A 985 -20.76 -16.85 8.42
N GLY A 986 -20.88 -15.62 7.89
CA GLY A 986 -22.14 -14.93 7.61
C GLY A 986 -22.25 -13.55 8.26
N GLN A 987 -23.43 -12.94 8.08
CA GLN A 987 -23.78 -11.63 8.64
C GLN A 987 -24.55 -11.78 9.95
N TYR A 988 -24.22 -10.92 10.92
CA TYR A 988 -24.82 -10.90 12.25
C TYR A 988 -25.14 -9.46 12.67
N GLN A 989 -26.28 -9.27 13.33
CA GLN A 989 -26.58 -8.03 14.07
C GLN A 989 -26.62 -8.31 15.57
N PHE A 990 -25.61 -7.83 16.30
CA PHE A 990 -25.51 -7.94 17.74
C PHE A 990 -26.02 -6.69 18.43
N HIS A 991 -26.79 -6.85 19.51
CA HIS A 991 -27.11 -5.79 20.44
C HIS A 991 -26.68 -6.25 21.83
N ALA A 992 -25.72 -5.56 22.43
CA ALA A 992 -25.29 -5.83 23.79
C ALA A 992 -25.72 -4.67 24.69
N VAL A 993 -26.27 -4.99 25.85
CA VAL A 993 -26.82 -4.04 26.83
C VAL A 993 -26.05 -4.16 28.13
N TRP A 994 -25.57 -3.04 28.66
CA TRP A 994 -24.88 -2.96 29.94
C TRP A 994 -25.71 -2.20 30.95
N VAL A 995 -25.55 -2.58 32.22
CA VAL A 995 -26.16 -1.93 33.37
C VAL A 995 -25.10 -1.70 34.43
N GLU A 996 -25.27 -0.70 35.29
CA GLU A 996 -24.43 -0.57 36.49
C GLU A 996 -24.60 -1.82 37.36
N LYS A 997 -23.51 -2.30 37.97
CA LYS A 997 -23.61 -3.38 38.94
C LYS A 997 -24.50 -2.92 40.11
N PRO A 998 -25.54 -3.68 40.50
CA PRO A 998 -26.29 -3.39 41.71
C PRO A 998 -25.32 -3.42 42.89
N CYS A 999 -25.34 -2.39 43.74
CA CYS A 999 -24.44 -2.24 44.89
C CYS A 999 -24.44 -3.44 45.84
#